data_AF-A0A1Y2BF52-F1
#
_entry.id   AF-A0A1Y2BF52-F1
#
_cell.length_a   1.000
_cell.length_b   1.000
_cell.length_c   1.000
_cell.angle_alpha   90.00
_cell.angle_beta   90.00
_cell.angle_gamma   90.00
#
_symmetry.space_group_name_H-M   'P 1'
#
loop_
_entity.id
_entity.type
_entity.pdbx_description
1 polymer ?
#
loop_
_entity_poly.entity_id
_entity_poly.type
_entity_poly.pdbx_seq_one_letter_code
_entity_poly.pdbx_strand_id
1 'polypeptide(L)'
;MGATNVFNELEDSSSTISINSSPKIKIIPDIKEEIQVDNTNQIVFDKVIEKFKFTVVAETPITEISQKKNDVPSTHLLVFDRIIENFKLIIEIPEKHWLSAEHIAHNFNLDFQNTFVSNNENVERRNTLNGLWIYINFMKYIIQYKSNNNENILNLRDINNLLIYLFKDFSSRYLKGNEIHMRTRGLTNEFRVKLIQYYYDIFGYLQKNEETARAIEDFYLMNQQLLKLFIQDLSLTPDFQHYYPEGLDIMKWLNQPESLPDDIYLDSAPVSFPLIGVAQLINYLIFFRTFRKTPDWARHLFVGSTGHSQGLISSVVISSSGTEEEYFENSKKAVTLLLLIGVRSQQVFPNIPLNLELLHEVVDNGDENDKPTCMLSINGLSEKRIIPVVNKLNKYVEDPDRKICISLINGRRMFVVTGDPKLLYALKMNLKEIQANPNESQARIPYSRRKPSFTMKFLSATIPAHNMILKTAVDLILADVNSMNITFPTRNLAISIYRNDNGMDMKEGNKADDLIESLVKQICILPVDWIRATYVPELTHILDFGPGGVSGVGSFIDKSNEGTGVQIILASTIKSSNANLKCKMFAYTTELKDLPYGINWAKEFTPKLIRNADGNILMDTRYTRLTGHPPLLVGGMTPTTSNPEFVSAIVNAGYNVEIACGGLYSPEVLEKCIQEVSEKIPEMEKVFFVIYRNIRIEGITIAAGVPSLDYCRENLPKFIEAGIPYVGFKPGNRDAILRCIEIARAFPELSFVIEWTGGRGGGHHSYEDFYVPILETYGDLRKQSNIVIIVGSGFGDDVETLPFMTGDWSVEFGYPPMPFDGILIGSRVCVAKEALTSESVKNIIVNTPGVEDQSLWEKSFDKPVGGVVTVESEFGEPIHNIATRGVMFWKEMDQTIFSIKDPKKD
;
A
#
# COMPACT_ATOMS: atom_id res chain seq x y z
N MET A 1 -3.08 -13.43 15.60
CA MET A 1 -2.27 -13.57 14.37
C MET A 1 -0.89 -12.92 14.54
N GLY A 2 -0.38 -12.82 15.77
CA GLY A 2 0.84 -12.09 16.08
C GLY A 2 2.05 -13.01 16.14
N ALA A 3 2.03 -13.95 17.09
CA ALA A 3 3.17 -14.81 17.37
C ALA A 3 3.40 -15.87 16.28
N THR A 4 2.37 -16.56 15.77
CA THR A 4 2.57 -17.59 14.72
C THR A 4 3.11 -16.98 13.43
N ASN A 5 2.67 -15.77 13.08
CA ASN A 5 3.28 -15.02 11.96
C ASN A 5 4.72 -14.63 12.28
N VAL A 6 5.04 -14.22 13.52
CA VAL A 6 6.42 -14.03 13.97
C VAL A 6 7.26 -15.32 13.86
N PHE A 7 6.71 -16.51 14.13
CA PHE A 7 7.46 -17.75 13.90
C PHE A 7 7.65 -18.06 12.42
N ASN A 8 6.62 -17.91 11.58
CA ASN A 8 6.73 -18.06 10.12
C ASN A 8 7.68 -17.01 9.50
N GLU A 9 7.81 -15.82 10.09
CA GLU A 9 8.76 -14.76 9.71
C GLU A 9 10.12 -14.83 10.44
N LEU A 10 10.32 -15.82 11.33
CA LEU A 10 11.61 -16.12 11.99
C LEU A 10 12.22 -17.46 11.56
N GLU A 11 11.42 -18.38 10.99
CA GLU A 11 11.92 -19.47 10.14
C GLU A 11 12.61 -18.90 8.88
N ASP A 12 12.17 -17.71 8.41
CA ASP A 12 12.86 -16.96 7.36
C ASP A 12 13.95 -16.07 7.99
N SER A 13 15.19 -16.57 8.07
CA SER A 13 16.43 -15.88 8.48
C SER A 13 16.74 -15.65 9.99
N SER A 14 17.05 -16.72 10.71
CA SER A 14 18.09 -16.65 11.77
C SER A 14 19.48 -16.98 11.17
N SER A 15 20.70 -16.82 11.74
CA SER A 15 21.43 -17.27 13.03
C SER A 15 22.40 -15.90 13.19
N THR A 16 23.19 -15.49 14.25
CA THR A 16 23.34 -14.04 14.82
C THR A 16 24.59 -13.02 15.49
N ILE A 17 25.86 -13.21 16.12
CA ILE A 17 26.95 -12.48 17.05
C ILE A 17 28.49 -12.57 16.65
N SER A 18 29.56 -11.95 17.20
CA SER A 18 29.90 -11.17 18.43
C SER A 18 31.10 -10.19 18.27
N ILE A 19 31.79 -9.85 19.37
CA ILE A 19 32.24 -8.49 19.76
C ILE A 19 33.61 -8.54 20.48
N ASN A 20 34.52 -7.56 20.25
CA ASN A 20 35.24 -6.85 21.34
C ASN A 20 36.14 -5.64 20.96
N SER A 21 36.07 -4.60 21.83
CA SER A 21 37.10 -3.62 22.25
C SER A 21 37.82 -2.63 21.27
N SER A 22 37.43 -1.34 21.36
CA SER A 22 38.20 -0.11 21.79
C SER A 22 39.74 0.01 21.61
N PRO A 23 40.37 1.23 21.44
CA PRO A 23 39.97 2.54 22.03
C PRO A 23 40.36 3.92 21.35
N LYS A 24 39.60 4.99 21.71
CA LYS A 24 40.01 6.40 22.06
C LYS A 24 40.66 7.44 21.08
N ILE A 25 40.00 8.63 21.01
CA ILE A 25 40.56 10.04 21.06
C ILE A 25 41.26 10.58 19.76
N LYS A 26 41.13 11.84 19.26
CA LYS A 26 40.66 13.18 19.74
C LYS A 26 40.08 14.07 18.58
N ILE A 27 39.48 15.23 18.89
CA ILE A 27 38.98 16.26 17.94
C ILE A 27 39.59 17.65 18.26
N ILE A 28 40.00 18.45 17.25
CA ILE A 28 40.12 19.94 17.24
C ILE A 28 40.17 20.47 15.75
N PRO A 29 39.99 21.79 15.45
CA PRO A 29 39.20 22.23 14.28
C PRO A 29 39.88 23.27 13.34
N ASP A 30 39.04 24.10 12.66
CA ASP A 30 39.30 25.27 11.80
C ASP A 30 39.87 24.98 10.38
N ILE A 31 39.40 25.62 9.30
CA ILE A 31 39.56 27.04 8.95
C ILE A 31 38.43 27.52 8.00
N LYS A 32 38.09 28.82 8.05
CA LYS A 32 37.24 29.54 7.07
C LYS A 32 38.11 30.14 5.95
N GLU A 33 37.58 30.29 4.72
CA GLU A 33 37.36 31.61 4.07
C GLU A 33 36.91 31.51 2.59
N GLU A 34 36.27 32.61 2.16
CA GLU A 34 35.95 33.11 0.80
C GLU A 34 35.52 32.17 -0.34
N ILE A 35 34.35 32.50 -0.92
CA ILE A 35 33.93 32.11 -2.28
C ILE A 35 33.52 33.39 -3.02
N GLN A 36 34.21 33.72 -4.10
CA GLN A 36 33.69 34.65 -5.11
C GLN A 36 32.84 33.89 -6.14
N VAL A 37 31.80 34.54 -6.67
CA VAL A 37 30.88 33.98 -7.66
C VAL A 37 31.25 34.48 -9.05
N ASP A 38 31.27 33.58 -10.03
CA ASP A 38 31.34 33.92 -11.46
C ASP A 38 30.27 33.13 -12.25
N ASN A 39 29.82 33.70 -13.36
CA ASN A 39 28.53 33.39 -13.99
C ASN A 39 28.61 32.25 -15.02
N THR A 40 28.98 31.05 -14.58
CA THR A 40 28.75 29.82 -15.38
C THR A 40 27.95 28.78 -14.57
N ASN A 41 26.83 28.32 -15.13
CA ASN A 41 25.94 27.34 -14.49
C ASN A 41 26.48 25.88 -14.56
N GLN A 42 27.74 25.70 -14.17
CA GLN A 42 28.38 24.41 -13.90
C GLN A 42 29.05 24.47 -12.53
N ILE A 43 28.26 24.25 -11.47
CA ILE A 43 28.80 24.18 -10.11
C ILE A 43 29.64 22.91 -9.96
N VAL A 44 30.93 23.11 -9.64
CA VAL A 44 31.96 22.07 -9.60
C VAL A 44 31.74 21.10 -8.44
N PHE A 45 31.33 19.87 -8.76
CA PHE A 45 31.18 18.78 -7.77
C PHE A 45 32.53 18.23 -7.28
N ASP A 46 33.59 18.32 -8.09
CA ASP A 46 34.86 17.59 -7.87
C ASP A 46 35.65 18.06 -6.63
N LYS A 47 35.52 19.35 -6.25
CA LYS A 47 36.31 19.92 -5.14
C LYS A 47 35.86 19.54 -3.73
N VAL A 48 34.71 18.86 -3.59
CA VAL A 48 34.31 18.24 -2.31
C VAL A 48 34.89 16.83 -2.17
N ILE A 49 35.07 16.11 -3.29
CA ILE A 49 35.52 14.71 -3.31
C ILE A 49 36.98 14.59 -2.83
N GLU A 50 37.87 15.52 -3.18
CA GLU A 50 39.27 15.49 -2.74
C GLU A 50 39.46 15.58 -1.21
N LYS A 51 38.48 16.11 -0.45
CA LYS A 51 38.55 16.19 1.01
C LYS A 51 38.06 14.91 1.72
N PHE A 52 37.41 14.00 0.99
CA PHE A 52 37.10 12.64 1.44
C PHE A 52 37.87 11.59 0.62
N LYS A 53 39.21 11.73 0.59
CA LYS A 53 40.09 10.61 0.23
C LYS A 53 39.87 9.48 1.24
N PHE A 54 39.04 8.51 0.86
CA PHE A 54 38.99 7.21 1.51
C PHE A 54 40.42 6.67 1.55
N THR A 55 40.97 6.49 2.75
CA THR A 55 42.21 5.74 2.92
C THR A 55 41.92 4.32 2.48
N VAL A 56 42.30 3.98 1.24
CA VAL A 56 42.43 2.60 0.80
C VAL A 56 43.50 1.99 1.70
N VAL A 57 43.06 1.25 2.71
CA VAL A 57 43.96 0.45 3.54
C VAL A 57 44.61 -0.53 2.59
N ALA A 58 45.92 -0.35 2.37
CA ALA A 58 46.67 -1.14 1.42
C ALA A 58 46.52 -2.64 1.76
N GLU A 59 46.40 -3.47 0.73
CA GLU A 59 46.35 -4.91 0.89
C GLU A 59 47.63 -5.37 1.60
N THR A 60 47.49 -5.93 2.80
CA THR A 60 48.63 -6.54 3.49
C THR A 60 49.18 -7.66 2.61
N PRO A 61 50.47 -7.65 2.22
CA PRO A 61 51.04 -8.73 1.45
C PRO A 61 50.86 -10.06 2.20
N ILE A 62 50.41 -11.09 1.50
CA ILE A 62 50.26 -12.43 2.09
C ILE A 62 51.67 -12.95 2.39
N THR A 63 52.10 -12.84 3.64
CA THR A 63 53.34 -13.44 4.13
C THR A 63 53.24 -14.96 3.99
N GLU A 64 54.28 -15.57 3.42
CA GLU A 64 54.32 -17.01 3.14
C GLU A 64 54.03 -17.85 4.40
N ILE A 65 52.90 -18.55 4.41
CA ILE A 65 52.63 -19.55 5.44
C ILE A 65 53.51 -20.77 5.14
N SER A 66 54.49 -21.00 6.01
CA SER A 66 55.45 -22.10 5.89
C SER A 66 54.76 -23.46 5.75
N GLN A 67 55.18 -24.26 4.77
CA GLN A 67 54.59 -25.56 4.46
C GLN A 67 54.65 -26.54 5.66
N LYS A 68 53.50 -26.77 6.31
CA LYS A 68 53.24 -28.03 7.00
C LYS A 68 52.47 -28.95 6.06
N LYS A 69 53.13 -30.01 5.59
CA LYS A 69 52.43 -31.15 4.96
C LYS A 69 51.47 -31.77 5.96
N ASN A 70 50.19 -31.72 5.64
CA ASN A 70 49.11 -32.61 6.08
C ASN A 70 48.15 -32.72 4.89
N ASP A 71 47.33 -33.78 4.84
CA ASP A 71 46.66 -34.22 3.61
C ASP A 71 45.88 -33.13 2.88
N VAL A 72 46.24 -32.90 1.60
CA VAL A 72 45.43 -32.15 0.65
C VAL A 72 44.38 -33.11 0.09
N PRO A 73 43.08 -32.88 0.31
CA PRO A 73 42.04 -33.71 -0.32
C PRO A 73 42.12 -33.56 -1.84
N SER A 74 41.92 -34.64 -2.59
CA SER A 74 41.75 -34.52 -4.04
C SER A 74 40.51 -33.69 -4.37
N THR A 75 40.65 -32.78 -5.31
CA THR A 75 39.61 -31.86 -5.79
C THR A 75 39.50 -31.96 -7.30
N HIS A 76 38.26 -32.05 -7.78
CA HIS A 76 37.92 -32.05 -9.19
C HIS A 76 37.37 -30.68 -9.60
N LEU A 77 37.41 -30.37 -10.90
CA LEU A 77 36.93 -29.10 -11.43
C LEU A 77 35.57 -29.28 -12.11
N LEU A 78 34.51 -28.84 -11.44
CA LEU A 78 33.18 -28.75 -12.03
C LEU A 78 33.11 -27.51 -12.91
N VAL A 79 32.70 -27.69 -14.17
CA VAL A 79 32.81 -26.68 -15.22
C VAL A 79 31.46 -26.40 -15.86
N PHE A 80 31.12 -25.13 -15.98
CA PHE A 80 29.98 -24.65 -16.77
C PHE A 80 30.50 -23.64 -17.80
N ASP A 81 30.77 -24.10 -19.03
CA ASP A 81 31.29 -23.31 -20.16
C ASP A 81 30.41 -23.37 -21.43
N ARG A 82 29.22 -23.99 -21.33
CA ARG A 82 28.23 -24.07 -22.42
C ARG A 82 26.98 -23.20 -22.19
N ILE A 83 26.85 -22.59 -21.02
CA ILE A 83 25.64 -21.87 -20.58
C ILE A 83 25.63 -20.40 -21.02
N ILE A 84 26.80 -19.78 -21.13
CA ILE A 84 26.98 -18.40 -21.62
C ILE A 84 28.19 -18.41 -22.56
N GLU A 85 28.02 -17.93 -23.78
CA GLU A 85 29.09 -17.86 -24.77
C GLU A 85 30.26 -17.00 -24.25
N ASN A 86 31.49 -17.46 -24.46
CA ASN A 86 32.73 -16.80 -24.02
C ASN A 86 32.83 -16.57 -22.49
N PHE A 87 32.06 -17.31 -21.68
CA PHE A 87 32.15 -17.31 -20.21
C PHE A 87 32.26 -18.73 -19.66
N LYS A 88 33.01 -18.90 -18.56
CA LYS A 88 33.26 -20.18 -17.90
C LYS A 88 33.21 -20.01 -16.38
N LEU A 89 32.25 -20.65 -15.73
CA LEU A 89 32.27 -20.86 -14.28
C LEU A 89 33.04 -22.15 -13.97
N ILE A 90 33.92 -22.09 -12.96
CA ILE A 90 34.63 -23.24 -12.42
C ILE A 90 34.37 -23.31 -10.91
N ILE A 91 33.98 -24.47 -10.43
CA ILE A 91 33.81 -24.77 -9.00
C ILE A 91 34.74 -25.94 -8.66
N GLU A 92 35.59 -25.76 -7.66
CA GLU A 92 36.41 -26.86 -7.12
C GLU A 92 35.52 -27.72 -6.24
N ILE A 93 35.52 -29.04 -6.43
CA ILE A 93 34.67 -29.99 -5.69
C ILE A 93 35.56 -31.06 -5.07
N PRO A 94 35.57 -31.23 -3.73
CA PRO A 94 36.29 -32.33 -3.09
C PRO A 94 35.77 -33.71 -3.53
N GLU A 95 36.67 -34.69 -3.65
CA GLU A 95 36.41 -36.08 -4.06
C GLU A 95 35.10 -36.67 -3.50
N LYS A 96 34.92 -36.53 -2.18
CA LYS A 96 33.74 -36.98 -1.40
C LYS A 96 32.39 -36.39 -1.84
N HIS A 97 32.38 -35.40 -2.72
CA HIS A 97 31.19 -34.72 -3.25
C HIS A 97 31.13 -34.80 -4.79
N TRP A 98 32.19 -35.28 -5.46
CA TRP A 98 32.31 -35.24 -6.92
C TRP A 98 31.22 -36.01 -7.64
N LEU A 99 30.98 -37.27 -7.29
CA LEU A 99 29.98 -38.12 -7.96
C LEU A 99 28.57 -37.50 -7.92
N SER A 100 28.22 -36.79 -6.83
CA SER A 100 26.96 -36.07 -6.73
C SER A 100 26.96 -34.79 -7.59
N ALA A 101 28.06 -34.03 -7.57
CA ALA A 101 28.19 -32.79 -8.32
C ALA A 101 28.18 -33.02 -9.83
N GLU A 102 28.95 -33.99 -10.32
CA GLU A 102 29.05 -34.36 -11.74
C GLU A 102 27.70 -34.83 -12.30
N HIS A 103 27.02 -35.73 -11.59
CA HIS A 103 25.73 -36.27 -12.02
C HIS A 103 24.65 -35.18 -12.09
N ILE A 104 24.52 -34.33 -11.07
CA ILE A 104 23.51 -33.26 -11.07
C ILE A 104 23.88 -32.14 -12.05
N ALA A 105 25.17 -31.83 -12.22
CA ALA A 105 25.63 -30.85 -13.21
C ALA A 105 25.42 -31.32 -14.65
N HIS A 106 25.47 -32.62 -14.94
CA HIS A 106 25.12 -33.15 -16.26
C HIS A 106 23.68 -32.80 -16.62
N ASN A 107 22.74 -33.10 -15.72
CA ASN A 107 21.31 -32.83 -15.93
C ASN A 107 21.04 -31.31 -15.96
N PHE A 108 21.67 -30.53 -15.07
CA PHE A 108 21.58 -29.06 -15.10
C PHE A 108 22.04 -28.46 -16.44
N ASN A 109 23.12 -28.96 -17.05
CA ASN A 109 23.57 -28.48 -18.37
C ASN A 109 22.63 -28.88 -19.53
N LEU A 110 21.67 -29.78 -19.32
CA LEU A 110 20.63 -30.13 -20.30
C LEU A 110 19.34 -29.33 -20.05
N ASP A 111 18.93 -29.18 -18.79
CA ASP A 111 17.66 -28.56 -18.41
C ASP A 111 17.72 -27.03 -18.28
N PHE A 112 18.89 -26.45 -17.97
CA PHE A 112 19.00 -25.05 -17.60
C PHE A 112 18.90 -24.08 -18.80
N GLN A 113 17.68 -23.64 -19.07
CA GLN A 113 17.43 -22.49 -19.94
C GLN A 113 17.92 -21.21 -19.27
N ASN A 114 19.11 -20.74 -19.68
CA ASN A 114 19.67 -19.52 -19.12
C ASN A 114 18.89 -18.28 -19.53
N THR A 115 18.29 -17.61 -18.55
CA THR A 115 17.47 -16.40 -18.72
C THR A 115 18.20 -15.08 -18.42
N PHE A 116 19.51 -15.12 -18.17
CA PHE A 116 20.32 -13.92 -17.92
C PHE A 116 21.73 -14.00 -18.49
N VAL A 117 22.13 -12.96 -19.23
CA VAL A 117 23.53 -12.66 -19.54
C VAL A 117 23.78 -11.21 -19.15
N SER A 118 24.76 -10.96 -18.30
CA SER A 118 25.15 -9.61 -17.92
C SER A 118 25.74 -8.88 -19.12
N ASN A 119 25.21 -7.69 -19.42
CA ASN A 119 25.71 -6.77 -20.44
C ASN A 119 26.66 -5.70 -19.88
N ASN A 120 27.17 -5.87 -18.65
CA ASN A 120 27.97 -4.84 -17.99
C ASN A 120 29.30 -4.61 -18.73
N GLU A 121 29.66 -3.34 -18.96
CA GLU A 121 30.87 -2.95 -19.70
C GLU A 121 32.17 -3.36 -18.96
N ASN A 122 32.15 -3.35 -17.62
CA ASN A 122 33.27 -3.85 -16.84
C ASN A 122 33.24 -5.40 -16.87
N VAL A 123 34.24 -5.99 -17.54
CA VAL A 123 34.34 -7.44 -17.76
C VAL A 123 34.41 -8.24 -16.46
N GLU A 124 35.09 -7.74 -15.42
CA GLU A 124 35.18 -8.41 -14.12
C GLU A 124 33.81 -8.47 -13.43
N ARG A 125 33.08 -7.34 -13.42
CA ARG A 125 31.72 -7.26 -12.87
C ARG A 125 30.75 -8.10 -13.70
N ARG A 126 30.84 -8.06 -15.02
CA ARG A 126 30.05 -8.91 -15.94
C ARG A 126 30.24 -10.40 -15.64
N ASN A 127 31.49 -10.83 -15.55
CA ASN A 127 31.86 -12.21 -15.26
C ASN A 127 31.44 -12.63 -13.84
N THR A 128 31.58 -11.74 -12.86
CA THR A 128 31.10 -11.96 -11.48
C THR A 128 29.58 -12.19 -11.45
N LEU A 129 28.80 -11.38 -12.16
CA LEU A 129 27.35 -11.49 -12.20
C LEU A 129 26.87 -12.73 -12.96
N ASN A 130 27.51 -13.06 -14.08
CA ASN A 130 27.27 -14.30 -14.83
C ASN A 130 27.58 -15.54 -13.98
N GLY A 131 28.72 -15.54 -13.29
CA GLY A 131 29.13 -16.62 -12.39
C GLY A 131 28.18 -16.79 -11.22
N LEU A 132 27.80 -15.71 -10.55
CA LEU A 132 26.85 -15.71 -9.43
C LEU A 132 25.50 -16.28 -9.89
N TRP A 133 24.97 -15.82 -11.04
CA TRP A 133 23.71 -16.30 -11.60
C TRP A 133 23.72 -17.80 -11.89
N ILE A 134 24.74 -18.32 -12.58
CA ILE A 134 24.82 -19.76 -12.87
C ILE A 134 24.96 -20.57 -11.58
N TYR A 135 25.83 -20.14 -10.66
CA TYR A 135 26.09 -20.84 -9.40
C TYR A 135 24.82 -20.95 -8.54
N ILE A 136 24.08 -19.85 -8.38
CA ILE A 136 22.87 -19.86 -7.54
C ILE A 136 21.72 -20.65 -8.17
N ASN A 137 21.60 -20.65 -9.50
CA ASN A 137 20.65 -21.51 -10.20
C ASN A 137 21.04 -23.00 -10.08
N PHE A 138 22.33 -23.35 -10.12
CA PHE A 138 22.78 -24.72 -9.91
C PHE A 138 22.45 -25.23 -8.49
N MET A 139 22.72 -24.42 -7.45
CA MET A 139 22.30 -24.73 -6.07
C MET A 139 20.77 -24.86 -5.93
N LYS A 140 19.99 -24.01 -6.61
CA LYS A 140 18.52 -24.09 -6.62
C LYS A 140 18.01 -25.35 -7.33
N TYR A 141 18.66 -25.75 -8.43
CA TYR A 141 18.33 -26.97 -9.17
C TYR A 141 18.65 -28.23 -8.35
N ILE A 142 19.74 -28.27 -7.57
CA ILE A 142 20.04 -29.38 -6.64
C ILE A 142 18.86 -29.62 -5.67
N ILE A 143 18.21 -28.56 -5.18
CA ILE A 143 17.03 -28.66 -4.30
C ILE A 143 15.81 -29.21 -5.06
N GLN A 144 15.61 -28.81 -6.32
CA GLN A 144 14.48 -29.27 -7.15
C GLN A 144 14.66 -30.71 -7.64
N TYR A 145 15.89 -31.13 -7.94
CA TYR A 145 16.24 -32.49 -8.37
C TYR A 145 15.79 -33.55 -7.34
N LYS A 146 15.88 -33.21 -6.05
CA LYS A 146 15.39 -34.01 -4.91
C LYS A 146 13.87 -34.23 -4.93
N SER A 147 13.09 -33.26 -5.42
CA SER A 147 11.61 -33.27 -5.32
C SER A 147 10.92 -34.11 -6.38
N ASN A 148 11.56 -34.35 -7.53
CA ASN A 148 10.90 -34.97 -8.69
C ASN A 148 11.23 -36.47 -8.86
N ASN A 149 12.39 -36.93 -8.37
CA ASN A 149 12.91 -38.27 -8.65
C ASN A 149 12.84 -39.20 -7.43
N ASN A 150 11.75 -39.99 -7.36
CA ASN A 150 11.60 -41.10 -6.41
C ASN A 150 12.50 -42.32 -6.72
N GLU A 151 13.12 -42.36 -7.91
CA GLU A 151 14.20 -43.28 -8.25
C GLU A 151 15.51 -42.50 -8.23
N ASN A 152 16.45 -42.86 -7.34
CA ASN A 152 17.69 -42.10 -7.19
C ASN A 152 18.88 -42.98 -6.80
N ILE A 153 20.02 -42.75 -7.49
CA ILE A 153 21.31 -43.43 -7.26
C ILE A 153 22.09 -42.75 -6.12
N LEU A 154 21.78 -41.47 -5.84
CA LEU A 154 22.38 -40.66 -4.79
C LEU A 154 21.47 -40.61 -3.56
N ASN A 155 22.04 -40.69 -2.36
CA ASN A 155 21.24 -40.58 -1.14
C ASN A 155 21.07 -39.11 -0.69
N LEU A 156 20.10 -38.90 0.19
CA LEU A 156 19.69 -37.57 0.68
C LEU A 156 20.82 -36.81 1.41
N ARG A 157 21.76 -37.53 2.03
CA ARG A 157 22.86 -36.97 2.82
C ARG A 157 23.96 -36.43 1.92
N ASP A 158 24.27 -37.12 0.81
CA ASP A 158 25.28 -36.66 -0.15
C ASP A 158 24.84 -35.39 -0.88
N ILE A 159 23.56 -35.29 -1.23
CA ILE A 159 22.94 -34.08 -1.79
C ILE A 159 23.04 -32.91 -0.79
N ASN A 160 22.69 -33.13 0.48
CA ASN A 160 22.82 -32.12 1.53
C ASN A 160 24.28 -31.70 1.76
N ASN A 161 25.21 -32.64 1.80
CA ASN A 161 26.65 -32.42 1.97
C ASN A 161 27.25 -31.58 0.83
N LEU A 162 26.88 -31.88 -0.41
CA LEU A 162 27.25 -31.07 -1.58
C LEU A 162 26.69 -29.65 -1.46
N LEU A 163 25.43 -29.50 -1.07
CA LEU A 163 24.77 -28.19 -0.99
C LEU A 163 25.35 -27.32 0.15
N ILE A 164 25.73 -27.89 1.30
CA ILE A 164 26.50 -27.19 2.34
C ILE A 164 27.80 -26.64 1.74
N TYR A 165 28.57 -27.49 1.04
CA TYR A 165 29.87 -27.11 0.48
C TYR A 165 29.74 -25.98 -0.55
N LEU A 166 28.79 -26.12 -1.49
CA LEU A 166 28.47 -25.11 -2.49
C LEU A 166 28.01 -23.80 -1.86
N PHE A 167 27.20 -23.84 -0.81
CA PHE A 167 26.76 -22.64 -0.09
C PHE A 167 27.93 -21.93 0.61
N LYS A 168 28.89 -22.67 1.18
CA LYS A 168 30.11 -22.11 1.79
C LYS A 168 31.02 -21.46 0.74
N ASP A 169 31.30 -22.12 -0.39
CA ASP A 169 32.12 -21.53 -1.45
C ASP A 169 31.41 -20.33 -2.11
N PHE A 170 30.11 -20.43 -2.44
CA PHE A 170 29.32 -19.30 -2.93
C PHE A 170 29.40 -18.09 -2.00
N SER A 171 29.23 -18.30 -0.70
CA SER A 171 29.26 -17.22 0.29
C SER A 171 30.67 -16.67 0.52
N SER A 172 31.70 -17.51 0.51
CA SER A 172 33.10 -17.05 0.53
C SER A 172 33.43 -16.19 -0.70
N ARG A 173 33.07 -16.69 -1.90
CA ARG A 173 33.43 -16.17 -3.22
C ARG A 173 32.68 -14.89 -3.59
N TYR A 174 31.35 -14.88 -3.46
CA TYR A 174 30.49 -13.76 -3.88
C TYR A 174 30.06 -12.87 -2.71
N LEU A 175 29.73 -13.45 -1.55
CA LEU A 175 29.30 -12.66 -0.40
C LEU A 175 30.49 -11.98 0.31
N LYS A 176 31.62 -12.67 0.50
CA LYS A 176 32.81 -12.18 1.25
C LYS A 176 32.40 -11.45 2.55
N GLY A 177 31.54 -12.10 3.33
CA GLY A 177 30.99 -11.59 4.61
C GLY A 177 30.02 -10.39 4.52
N ASN A 178 29.40 -10.13 3.36
CA ASN A 178 28.27 -9.20 3.24
C ASN A 178 26.98 -9.99 2.96
N GLU A 179 25.84 -9.45 3.34
CA GLU A 179 24.53 -10.03 3.05
C GLU A 179 24.14 -9.85 1.55
N ILE A 180 23.23 -10.69 1.02
CA ILE A 180 22.91 -10.78 -0.42
C ILE A 180 22.23 -9.51 -0.98
N HIS A 181 21.36 -8.80 -0.25
CA HIS A 181 20.80 -7.52 -0.69
C HIS A 181 21.89 -6.47 -0.95
N MET A 182 22.99 -6.50 -0.18
CA MET A 182 24.13 -5.60 -0.33
C MET A 182 25.09 -5.98 -1.46
N ARG A 183 25.26 -7.28 -1.77
CA ARG A 183 26.01 -7.68 -2.98
C ARG A 183 25.25 -7.43 -4.26
N THR A 184 23.93 -7.57 -4.22
CA THR A 184 23.04 -7.34 -5.37
C THR A 184 22.63 -5.89 -5.57
N ARG A 185 23.02 -4.95 -4.69
CA ARG A 185 22.55 -3.54 -4.72
C ARG A 185 22.80 -2.79 -6.03
N GLY A 186 23.80 -3.22 -6.80
CA GLY A 186 24.13 -2.69 -8.14
C GLY A 186 23.67 -3.58 -9.30
N LEU A 187 22.57 -4.33 -9.13
CA LEU A 187 21.84 -5.05 -10.17
C LEU A 187 20.49 -4.37 -10.44
N THR A 188 19.96 -4.54 -11.65
CA THR A 188 18.58 -4.14 -11.95
C THR A 188 17.58 -4.94 -11.11
N ASN A 189 16.45 -4.31 -10.78
CA ASN A 189 15.51 -4.85 -9.78
C ASN A 189 14.97 -6.25 -10.12
N GLU A 190 14.76 -6.60 -11.40
CA GLU A 190 14.24 -7.92 -11.77
C GLU A 190 15.21 -9.07 -11.45
N PHE A 191 16.47 -8.97 -11.88
CA PHE A 191 17.49 -9.99 -11.59
C PHE A 191 17.85 -10.00 -10.09
N ARG A 192 17.86 -8.82 -9.46
CA ARG A 192 18.06 -8.66 -8.02
C ARG A 192 17.04 -9.46 -7.21
N VAL A 193 15.74 -9.33 -7.51
CA VAL A 193 14.66 -10.10 -6.85
C VAL A 193 14.89 -11.61 -6.96
N LYS A 194 15.05 -12.13 -8.18
CA LYS A 194 15.20 -13.58 -8.45
C LYS A 194 16.40 -14.18 -7.70
N LEU A 195 17.53 -13.47 -7.74
CA LEU A 195 18.78 -13.87 -7.10
C LEU A 195 18.69 -13.86 -5.56
N ILE A 196 18.10 -12.82 -4.98
CA ILE A 196 17.84 -12.75 -3.52
C ILE A 196 16.92 -13.90 -3.10
N GLN A 197 15.82 -14.12 -3.83
CA GLN A 197 14.86 -15.20 -3.52
C GLN A 197 15.57 -16.56 -3.51
N TYR A 198 16.34 -16.89 -4.54
CA TYR A 198 17.04 -18.19 -4.58
C TYR A 198 18.07 -18.34 -3.46
N TYR A 199 18.76 -17.27 -3.03
CA TYR A 199 19.67 -17.33 -1.89
C TYR A 199 18.93 -17.74 -0.61
N TYR A 200 17.81 -17.08 -0.30
CA TYR A 200 17.01 -17.38 0.87
C TYR A 200 16.30 -18.75 0.76
N ASP A 201 15.84 -19.16 -0.43
CA ASP A 201 15.30 -20.50 -0.66
C ASP A 201 16.33 -21.61 -0.35
N ILE A 202 17.61 -21.40 -0.71
CA ILE A 202 18.70 -22.35 -0.43
C ILE A 202 19.09 -22.34 1.05
N PHE A 203 19.17 -21.15 1.65
CA PHE A 203 19.48 -20.98 3.06
C PHE A 203 18.41 -21.63 3.96
N GLY A 204 17.13 -21.35 3.70
CA GLY A 204 16.00 -21.96 4.40
C GLY A 204 15.89 -23.47 4.17
N TYR A 205 16.24 -23.99 2.98
CA TYR A 205 16.36 -25.44 2.78
C TYR A 205 17.43 -26.06 3.69
N LEU A 206 18.61 -25.42 3.81
CA LEU A 206 19.71 -25.88 4.65
C LEU A 206 19.43 -25.72 6.16
N GLN A 207 18.44 -24.93 6.57
CA GLN A 207 18.02 -24.81 7.97
C GLN A 207 17.08 -25.93 8.42
N LYS A 208 16.39 -26.65 7.50
CA LYS A 208 15.43 -27.74 7.83
C LYS A 208 16.05 -29.06 8.30
N ASN A 209 17.35 -29.08 8.62
CA ASN A 209 18.03 -30.25 9.17
C ASN A 209 19.19 -29.80 10.08
N GLU A 210 19.32 -30.44 11.24
CA GLU A 210 20.27 -29.99 12.27
C GLU A 210 21.75 -30.15 11.88
N GLU A 211 22.09 -31.18 11.08
CA GLU A 211 23.45 -31.40 10.57
C GLU A 211 23.81 -30.31 9.54
N THR A 212 22.87 -29.89 8.68
CA THR A 212 23.10 -28.82 7.70
C THR A 212 23.04 -27.42 8.31
N ALA A 213 22.16 -27.17 9.29
CA ALA A 213 22.00 -25.87 9.95
C ALA A 213 23.27 -25.47 10.73
N ARG A 214 23.75 -26.37 11.61
CA ARG A 214 25.02 -26.19 12.33
C ARG A 214 26.20 -25.98 11.37
N ALA A 215 26.19 -26.65 10.22
CA ALA A 215 27.25 -26.51 9.24
C ALA A 215 27.32 -25.11 8.62
N ILE A 216 26.24 -24.32 8.59
CA ILE A 216 26.21 -22.94 8.06
C ILE A 216 26.15 -21.87 9.15
N GLU A 217 26.45 -22.22 10.40
CA GLU A 217 26.39 -21.32 11.58
C GLU A 217 27.42 -20.15 11.54
N ASP A 218 28.37 -20.16 10.59
CA ASP A 218 29.26 -19.02 10.33
C ASP A 218 28.62 -17.91 9.44
N PHE A 219 27.48 -18.21 8.80
CA PHE A 219 26.74 -17.29 7.89
C PHE A 219 25.43 -16.79 8.47
N TYR A 220 24.88 -17.56 9.41
CA TYR A 220 24.45 -16.99 10.68
C TYR A 220 25.38 -15.82 11.07
N LEU A 221 24.83 -14.70 11.51
CA LEU A 221 25.66 -13.68 12.14
C LEU A 221 26.29 -14.18 13.48
N MET A 222 25.85 -15.31 14.14
CA MET A 222 25.88 -15.90 15.58
C MET A 222 24.70 -15.71 16.76
N ASN A 223 24.52 -14.80 17.82
CA ASN A 223 23.61 -13.58 18.39
C ASN A 223 22.15 -13.62 18.91
N GLN A 224 21.11 -13.05 18.22
CA GLN A 224 19.70 -12.82 18.57
C GLN A 224 19.16 -13.90 19.52
N GLN A 225 19.72 -15.12 19.48
CA GLN A 225 19.86 -16.03 20.64
C GLN A 225 19.91 -15.31 22.02
N LEU A 226 20.73 -14.29 22.28
CA LEU A 226 20.82 -13.53 23.54
C LEU A 226 19.50 -12.88 23.96
N LEU A 227 18.71 -12.35 23.01
CA LEU A 227 17.38 -11.81 23.33
C LEU A 227 16.36 -12.95 23.51
N LYS A 228 16.48 -14.03 22.73
CA LYS A 228 15.63 -15.23 22.83
C LYS A 228 15.82 -15.96 24.18
N LEU A 229 17.06 -16.22 24.57
CA LEU A 229 17.46 -16.85 25.83
C LEU A 229 17.12 -15.96 27.04
N PHE A 230 17.33 -14.63 26.95
CA PHE A 230 16.98 -13.72 28.03
C PHE A 230 15.47 -13.68 28.33
N ILE A 231 14.61 -13.85 27.32
CA ILE A 231 13.17 -14.02 27.52
C ILE A 231 12.87 -15.34 28.23
N GLN A 232 13.52 -16.43 27.79
CA GLN A 232 13.35 -17.75 28.37
C GLN A 232 13.71 -17.73 29.86
N ASP A 233 14.85 -17.15 30.24
CA ASP A 233 15.27 -16.96 31.63
C ASP A 233 14.23 -16.14 32.43
N LEU A 234 13.72 -15.02 31.88
CA LEU A 234 12.68 -14.21 32.54
C LEU A 234 11.37 -14.98 32.73
N SER A 235 10.94 -15.77 31.74
CA SER A 235 9.70 -16.56 31.79
C SER A 235 9.71 -17.61 32.91
N LEU A 236 10.90 -18.05 33.33
CA LEU A 236 11.10 -19.02 34.42
C LEU A 236 11.13 -18.37 35.82
N THR A 237 10.98 -17.05 35.92
CA THR A 237 10.82 -16.35 37.21
C THR A 237 9.55 -16.85 37.92
N PRO A 238 9.57 -17.19 39.23
CA PRO A 238 8.41 -17.75 39.93
C PRO A 238 7.11 -16.94 39.81
N ASP A 239 7.21 -15.61 39.75
CA ASP A 239 6.06 -14.70 39.61
C ASP A 239 5.40 -14.73 38.22
N PHE A 240 6.08 -15.30 37.22
CA PHE A 240 5.64 -15.32 35.81
C PHE A 240 5.49 -16.72 35.23
N GLN A 241 6.19 -17.74 35.77
CA GLN A 241 6.21 -19.10 35.25
C GLN A 241 4.81 -19.71 35.04
N HIS A 242 3.83 -19.35 35.87
CA HIS A 242 2.47 -19.87 35.77
C HIS A 242 1.67 -19.33 34.56
N TYR A 243 2.15 -18.32 33.84
CA TYR A 243 1.61 -17.86 32.56
C TYR A 243 2.20 -18.61 31.35
N TYR A 244 3.21 -19.46 31.58
CA TYR A 244 3.95 -20.18 30.54
C TYR A 244 3.91 -21.71 30.72
N PRO A 245 2.73 -22.36 30.74
CA PRO A 245 2.59 -23.82 30.90
C PRO A 245 3.34 -24.64 29.83
N GLU A 246 3.51 -24.11 28.61
CA GLU A 246 4.28 -24.76 27.54
C GLU A 246 5.72 -24.20 27.42
N GLY A 247 6.11 -23.32 28.35
CA GLY A 247 7.38 -22.61 28.37
C GLY A 247 7.46 -21.47 27.34
N LEU A 248 8.64 -20.85 27.26
CA LEU A 248 8.95 -19.82 26.27
C LEU A 248 10.33 -20.10 25.63
N ASP A 249 10.55 -21.36 25.25
CA ASP A 249 11.79 -21.84 24.64
C ASP A 249 11.83 -21.60 23.13
N ILE A 250 12.08 -20.33 22.79
CA ILE A 250 12.14 -19.84 21.41
C ILE A 250 13.22 -20.58 20.59
N MET A 251 14.30 -21.03 21.24
CA MET A 251 15.39 -21.74 20.56
C MET A 251 15.01 -23.17 20.23
N LYS A 252 14.34 -23.88 21.14
CA LYS A 252 13.76 -25.20 20.86
C LYS A 252 12.72 -25.12 19.75
N TRP A 253 11.78 -24.18 19.81
CA TRP A 253 10.71 -24.06 18.79
C TRP A 253 11.26 -23.78 17.38
N LEU A 254 12.34 -23.01 17.24
CA LEU A 254 12.99 -22.76 15.95
C LEU A 254 13.88 -23.92 15.47
N ASN A 255 14.43 -24.73 16.37
CA ASN A 255 15.27 -25.88 16.03
C ASN A 255 14.44 -27.18 15.82
N GLN A 256 13.24 -27.24 16.38
CA GLN A 256 12.30 -28.35 16.39
C GLN A 256 10.88 -27.80 16.14
N PRO A 257 10.50 -27.51 14.88
CA PRO A 257 9.19 -26.94 14.55
C PRO A 257 8.00 -27.80 15.02
N GLU A 258 8.19 -29.12 15.15
CA GLU A 258 7.22 -30.04 15.75
C GLU A 258 7.00 -29.86 17.26
N SER A 259 7.78 -28.97 17.89
CA SER A 259 7.66 -28.59 19.30
C SER A 259 7.05 -27.20 19.53
N LEU A 260 6.64 -26.53 18.45
CA LEU A 260 5.94 -25.25 18.49
C LEU A 260 4.55 -25.42 19.15
N PRO A 261 4.15 -24.56 20.11
CA PRO A 261 2.81 -24.55 20.69
C PRO A 261 1.71 -24.21 19.69
N ASP A 262 0.45 -24.36 20.10
CA ASP A 262 -0.69 -24.01 19.26
C ASP A 262 -0.90 -22.48 19.10
N ASP A 263 -1.67 -22.09 18.08
CA ASP A 263 -2.00 -20.69 17.77
C ASP A 263 -2.61 -19.93 18.96
N ILE A 264 -3.31 -20.60 19.88
CA ILE A 264 -4.00 -19.99 21.02
C ILE A 264 -2.99 -19.64 22.12
N TYR A 265 -2.03 -20.52 22.39
CA TYR A 265 -0.91 -20.23 23.28
C TYR A 265 -0.02 -19.12 22.71
N LEU A 266 0.30 -19.21 21.42
CA LEU A 266 1.14 -18.23 20.72
C LEU A 266 0.49 -16.84 20.70
N ASP A 267 -0.79 -16.71 20.34
CA ASP A 267 -1.53 -15.43 20.36
C ASP A 267 -1.92 -14.94 21.77
N SER A 268 -1.52 -15.63 22.84
CA SER A 268 -1.65 -15.11 24.19
C SER A 268 -0.78 -13.85 24.38
N ALA A 269 -1.26 -12.86 25.12
CA ALA A 269 -0.53 -11.61 25.34
C ALA A 269 0.83 -11.82 26.06
N PRO A 270 0.97 -12.72 27.06
CA PRO A 270 2.26 -13.02 27.69
C PRO A 270 3.33 -13.57 26.74
N VAL A 271 2.93 -14.24 25.66
CA VAL A 271 3.81 -14.85 24.66
C VAL A 271 4.04 -13.90 23.48
N SER A 272 2.97 -13.43 22.84
CA SER A 272 3.03 -12.60 21.63
C SER A 272 3.71 -11.23 21.82
N PHE A 273 3.52 -10.54 22.95
CA PHE A 273 4.09 -9.21 23.17
C PHE A 273 5.62 -9.19 23.10
N PRO A 274 6.36 -9.96 23.91
CA PRO A 274 7.82 -9.98 23.87
C PRO A 274 8.38 -10.56 22.55
N LEU A 275 7.70 -11.54 21.94
CA LEU A 275 8.13 -12.13 20.66
C LEU A 275 8.07 -11.16 19.49
N ILE A 276 6.98 -10.40 19.36
CA ILE A 276 6.83 -9.36 18.34
C ILE A 276 7.88 -8.25 18.55
N GLY A 277 8.16 -7.87 19.80
CA GLY A 277 9.25 -6.95 20.13
C GLY A 277 10.60 -7.47 19.67
N VAL A 278 10.90 -8.75 19.92
CA VAL A 278 12.12 -9.39 19.42
C VAL A 278 12.17 -9.38 17.90
N ALA A 279 11.11 -9.73 17.18
CA ALA A 279 11.09 -9.69 15.72
C ALA A 279 11.40 -8.29 15.17
N GLN A 280 10.76 -7.24 15.73
CA GLN A 280 11.01 -5.84 15.36
C GLN A 280 12.47 -5.42 15.61
N LEU A 281 13.01 -5.75 16.78
CA LEU A 281 14.39 -5.43 17.16
C LEU A 281 15.41 -6.22 16.34
N ILE A 282 15.08 -7.46 15.94
CA ILE A 282 15.88 -8.27 15.01
C ILE A 282 15.90 -7.62 13.62
N ASN A 283 14.76 -7.17 13.09
CA ASN A 283 14.69 -6.54 11.78
C ASN A 283 15.52 -5.25 11.69
N TYR A 284 15.49 -4.41 12.74
CA TYR A 284 16.34 -3.22 12.81
C TYR A 284 17.83 -3.54 13.01
N LEU A 285 18.15 -4.56 13.82
CA LEU A 285 19.51 -5.08 14.02
C LEU A 285 20.12 -5.59 12.70
N ILE A 286 19.35 -6.33 11.90
CA ILE A 286 19.76 -6.78 10.57
C ILE A 286 20.00 -5.57 9.66
N PHE A 287 19.11 -4.58 9.67
CA PHE A 287 19.21 -3.40 8.80
C PHE A 287 20.55 -2.66 8.94
N PHE A 288 20.92 -2.22 10.15
CA PHE A 288 22.17 -1.46 10.30
C PHE A 288 23.44 -2.33 10.14
N ARG A 289 23.38 -3.62 10.51
CA ARG A 289 24.49 -4.56 10.33
C ARG A 289 24.74 -4.95 8.88
N THR A 290 23.69 -5.07 8.06
CA THR A 290 23.82 -5.29 6.61
C THR A 290 24.61 -4.16 5.95
N PHE A 291 24.45 -2.91 6.40
CA PHE A 291 25.28 -1.78 5.98
C PHE A 291 26.70 -1.75 6.61
N ARG A 292 27.00 -2.63 7.57
CA ARG A 292 28.20 -2.60 8.44
C ARG A 292 28.33 -1.27 9.19
N LYS A 293 27.24 -0.85 9.85
CA LYS A 293 27.10 0.43 10.56
C LYS A 293 26.61 0.23 11.99
N THR A 294 26.53 1.31 12.75
CA THR A 294 26.02 1.36 14.12
C THR A 294 24.53 1.70 14.18
N PRO A 295 23.84 1.42 15.31
CA PRO A 295 22.52 1.98 15.61
C PRO A 295 22.49 3.51 15.45
N ASP A 296 23.56 4.21 15.88
CA ASP A 296 23.68 5.66 15.76
C ASP A 296 23.63 6.17 14.32
N TRP A 297 24.32 5.50 13.40
CA TRP A 297 24.25 5.85 11.98
C TRP A 297 22.84 5.65 11.43
N ALA A 298 22.20 4.53 11.80
CA ALA A 298 20.89 4.18 11.27
C ALA A 298 19.78 5.10 11.80
N ARG A 299 19.77 5.45 13.09
CA ARG A 299 18.71 6.30 13.66
C ARG A 299 18.72 7.70 13.03
N HIS A 300 19.89 8.24 12.73
CA HIS A 300 20.05 9.55 12.06
C HIS A 300 19.68 9.55 10.55
N LEU A 301 19.25 8.42 9.97
CA LEU A 301 18.62 8.40 8.64
C LEU A 301 17.13 8.78 8.68
N PHE A 302 16.51 8.77 9.86
CA PHE A 302 15.08 9.00 10.04
C PHE A 302 14.81 10.36 10.69
N VAL A 303 13.79 11.08 10.20
CA VAL A 303 13.30 12.32 10.82
C VAL A 303 12.62 12.09 12.18
N GLY A 304 12.19 10.85 12.44
CA GLY A 304 11.57 10.38 13.68
C GLY A 304 11.06 8.95 13.49
N SER A 305 10.49 8.36 14.53
CA SER A 305 9.83 7.05 14.44
C SER A 305 8.60 6.96 15.34
N THR A 306 7.77 5.94 15.11
CA THR A 306 6.65 5.56 15.97
C THR A 306 6.38 4.06 15.78
N GLY A 307 5.45 3.48 16.52
CA GLY A 307 5.15 2.05 16.45
C GLY A 307 3.74 1.76 16.94
N HIS A 308 2.97 1.04 16.13
CA HIS A 308 1.57 0.75 16.42
C HIS A 308 1.45 -0.07 17.71
N SER A 309 0.56 0.37 18.61
CA SER A 309 0.35 -0.26 19.92
C SER A 309 1.69 -0.53 20.64
N GLN A 310 1.97 -1.78 21.00
CA GLN A 310 3.19 -2.27 21.62
C GLN A 310 4.50 -1.92 20.88
N GLY A 311 4.45 -1.72 19.55
CA GLY A 311 5.63 -1.42 18.73
C GLY A 311 6.32 -0.10 19.10
N LEU A 312 5.62 0.80 19.79
CA LEU A 312 6.14 2.08 20.28
C LEU A 312 7.37 1.92 21.19
N ILE A 313 7.45 0.80 21.92
CA ILE A 313 8.61 0.47 22.77
C ILE A 313 9.85 0.22 21.90
N SER A 314 9.71 -0.49 20.78
CA SER A 314 10.81 -0.74 19.83
C SER A 314 11.32 0.57 19.19
N SER A 315 10.42 1.52 18.92
CA SER A 315 10.77 2.87 18.44
C SER A 315 11.63 3.63 19.47
N VAL A 316 11.33 3.52 20.77
CA VAL A 316 12.16 4.09 21.83
C VAL A 316 13.55 3.46 21.87
N VAL A 317 13.71 2.15 21.67
CA VAL A 317 15.04 1.50 21.58
C VAL A 317 15.84 2.06 20.40
N ILE A 318 15.21 2.21 19.23
CA ILE A 318 15.82 2.76 18.00
C ILE A 318 16.36 4.18 18.24
N SER A 319 15.60 5.04 18.93
CA SER A 319 16.04 6.41 19.21
C SER A 319 17.05 6.50 20.37
N SER A 320 16.92 5.66 21.39
CA SER A 320 17.74 5.73 22.63
C SER A 320 19.07 4.99 22.59
N SER A 321 19.40 4.30 21.50
CA SER A 321 20.64 3.49 21.38
C SER A 321 21.53 3.98 20.24
N GLY A 322 22.78 4.35 20.55
CA GLY A 322 23.80 4.73 19.58
C GLY A 322 24.83 3.62 19.33
N THR A 323 25.31 2.98 20.39
CA THR A 323 26.21 1.81 20.28
C THR A 323 25.43 0.50 20.23
N GLU A 324 26.09 -0.58 19.79
CA GLU A 324 25.45 -1.90 19.74
C GLU A 324 25.25 -2.49 21.16
N GLU A 325 26.11 -2.13 22.12
CA GLU A 325 25.95 -2.45 23.53
C GLU A 325 24.70 -1.76 24.12
N GLU A 326 24.56 -0.45 23.91
CA GLU A 326 23.34 0.31 24.28
C GLU A 326 22.09 -0.29 23.62
N TYR A 327 22.22 -0.76 22.37
CA TYR A 327 21.12 -1.40 21.65
C TYR A 327 20.69 -2.71 22.31
N PHE A 328 21.63 -3.58 22.72
CA PHE A 328 21.28 -4.81 23.42
C PHE A 328 20.77 -4.58 24.85
N GLU A 329 21.30 -3.58 25.58
CA GLU A 329 20.77 -3.22 26.90
C GLU A 329 19.34 -2.66 26.82
N ASN A 330 19.09 -1.71 25.92
CA ASN A 330 17.75 -1.14 25.73
C ASN A 330 16.78 -2.16 25.11
N SER A 331 17.26 -3.07 24.24
CA SER A 331 16.46 -4.20 23.75
C SER A 331 16.01 -5.11 24.88
N LYS A 332 16.89 -5.45 25.83
CA LYS A 332 16.53 -6.23 27.02
C LYS A 332 15.44 -5.53 27.85
N LYS A 333 15.63 -4.25 28.18
CA LYS A 333 14.61 -3.43 28.89
C LYS A 333 13.25 -3.42 28.19
N ALA A 334 13.25 -3.20 26.87
CA ALA A 334 12.05 -3.18 26.04
C ALA A 334 11.32 -4.51 26.05
N VAL A 335 12.06 -5.61 25.91
CA VAL A 335 11.55 -6.97 25.93
C VAL A 335 10.99 -7.35 27.31
N THR A 336 11.66 -6.99 28.40
CA THR A 336 11.12 -7.17 29.76
C THR A 336 9.84 -6.36 29.95
N LEU A 337 9.80 -5.10 29.49
CA LEU A 337 8.60 -4.26 29.57
C LEU A 337 7.42 -4.86 28.79
N LEU A 338 7.67 -5.40 27.59
CA LEU A 338 6.66 -6.09 26.78
C LEU A 338 6.14 -7.37 27.46
N LEU A 339 7.02 -8.16 28.08
CA LEU A 339 6.66 -9.33 28.89
C LEU A 339 5.76 -8.92 30.07
N LEU A 340 6.16 -7.90 30.84
CA LEU A 340 5.38 -7.38 31.97
C LEU A 340 4.01 -6.86 31.53
N ILE A 341 3.92 -6.12 30.41
CA ILE A 341 2.66 -5.66 29.84
C ILE A 341 1.77 -6.85 29.48
N GLY A 342 2.29 -7.86 28.77
CA GLY A 342 1.51 -9.04 28.37
C GLY A 342 1.01 -9.83 29.59
N VAL A 343 1.90 -10.13 30.54
CA VAL A 343 1.60 -10.88 31.77
C VAL A 343 0.59 -10.14 32.65
N ARG A 344 0.85 -8.90 33.05
CA ARG A 344 -0.03 -8.18 33.99
C ARG A 344 -1.36 -7.78 33.35
N SER A 345 -1.41 -7.52 32.05
CA SER A 345 -2.68 -7.31 31.35
C SER A 345 -3.52 -8.59 31.29
N GLN A 346 -2.89 -9.75 31.07
CA GLN A 346 -3.59 -11.04 31.10
C GLN A 346 -3.98 -11.45 32.54
N GLN A 347 -3.24 -11.00 33.55
CA GLN A 347 -3.61 -11.17 34.97
C GLN A 347 -4.89 -10.39 35.33
N VAL A 348 -5.02 -9.16 34.83
CA VAL A 348 -6.19 -8.29 35.06
C VAL A 348 -7.38 -8.66 34.16
N PHE A 349 -7.11 -9.16 32.96
CA PHE A 349 -8.11 -9.70 32.05
C PHE A 349 -7.79 -11.17 31.70
N PRO A 350 -8.17 -12.13 32.57
CA PRO A 350 -7.90 -13.55 32.33
C PRO A 350 -8.74 -14.11 31.17
N ASN A 351 -8.20 -15.11 30.47
CA ASN A 351 -8.90 -15.81 29.39
C ASN A 351 -10.01 -16.73 29.96
N ILE A 352 -11.18 -16.15 30.20
CA ILE A 352 -12.38 -16.87 30.62
C ILE A 352 -13.08 -17.46 29.38
N PRO A 353 -13.42 -18.76 29.35
CA PRO A 353 -14.20 -19.35 28.26
C PRO A 353 -15.55 -18.65 28.06
N LEU A 354 -15.95 -18.44 26.81
CA LEU A 354 -17.27 -17.90 26.48
C LEU A 354 -18.37 -18.83 27.03
N ASN A 355 -19.47 -18.26 27.53
CA ASN A 355 -20.56 -19.07 28.06
C ASN A 355 -21.34 -19.79 26.94
N LEU A 356 -21.99 -20.91 27.27
CA LEU A 356 -22.69 -21.74 26.29
C LEU A 356 -23.78 -20.96 25.53
N GLU A 357 -24.47 -20.03 26.20
CA GLU A 357 -25.47 -19.16 25.57
C GLU A 357 -24.89 -18.36 24.39
N LEU A 358 -23.77 -17.66 24.61
CA LEU A 358 -23.10 -16.87 23.57
C LEU A 358 -22.48 -17.77 22.48
N LEU A 359 -21.99 -18.96 22.84
CA LEU A 359 -21.50 -19.92 21.85
C LEU A 359 -22.62 -20.47 20.95
N HIS A 360 -23.82 -20.69 21.49
CA HIS A 360 -25.00 -21.04 20.71
C HIS A 360 -25.43 -19.85 19.82
N GLU A 361 -25.52 -18.64 20.38
CA GLU A 361 -25.88 -17.42 19.65
C GLU A 361 -24.93 -17.14 18.46
N VAL A 362 -23.63 -17.41 18.63
CA VAL A 362 -22.62 -17.32 17.55
C VAL A 362 -22.86 -18.34 16.44
N VAL A 363 -23.25 -19.57 16.76
CA VAL A 363 -23.55 -20.62 15.78
C VAL A 363 -24.88 -20.34 15.07
N ASP A 364 -25.92 -19.94 15.80
CA ASP A 364 -27.25 -19.62 15.24
C ASP A 364 -27.21 -18.43 14.26
N ASN A 365 -26.20 -17.55 14.38
CA ASN A 365 -25.96 -16.41 13.49
C ASN A 365 -24.93 -16.68 12.37
N GLY A 366 -24.41 -17.91 12.23
CA GLY A 366 -23.41 -18.29 11.23
C GLY A 366 -22.05 -17.60 11.40
N ASP A 367 -21.66 -17.29 12.64
CA ASP A 367 -20.41 -16.64 13.02
C ASP A 367 -19.39 -17.63 13.64
N GLU A 368 -19.56 -18.94 13.49
CA GLU A 368 -18.73 -19.97 14.16
C GLU A 368 -17.23 -19.92 13.83
N ASN A 369 -16.90 -19.31 12.68
CA ASN A 369 -15.55 -19.05 12.18
C ASN A 369 -14.98 -17.66 12.58
N ASP A 370 -15.75 -16.83 13.30
CA ASP A 370 -15.37 -15.49 13.79
C ASP A 370 -15.78 -15.33 15.27
N LYS A 371 -15.20 -16.19 16.11
CA LYS A 371 -15.51 -16.30 17.55
C LYS A 371 -15.22 -15.00 18.31
N PRO A 372 -16.09 -14.57 19.24
CA PRO A 372 -15.88 -13.35 20.03
C PRO A 372 -14.56 -13.32 20.81
N THR A 373 -13.79 -12.25 20.61
CA THR A 373 -12.61 -11.89 21.40
C THR A 373 -12.79 -10.50 22.01
N CYS A 374 -11.77 -10.01 22.73
CA CYS A 374 -11.79 -8.70 23.37
C CYS A 374 -11.49 -7.51 22.41
N MET A 375 -11.32 -7.75 21.11
CA MET A 375 -11.07 -6.73 20.09
C MET A 375 -11.82 -7.03 18.78
N LEU A 376 -12.75 -6.14 18.38
CA LEU A 376 -13.53 -6.23 17.14
C LEU A 376 -13.06 -5.19 16.12
N SER A 377 -12.54 -5.63 14.98
CA SER A 377 -12.21 -4.75 13.85
C SER A 377 -13.44 -4.47 13.00
N ILE A 378 -13.58 -3.21 12.56
CA ILE A 378 -14.68 -2.71 11.72
C ILE A 378 -14.07 -1.92 10.56
N ASN A 379 -14.27 -2.37 9.33
CA ASN A 379 -13.63 -1.82 8.13
C ASN A 379 -14.67 -1.46 7.06
N GLY A 380 -14.60 -0.25 6.51
CA GLY A 380 -15.55 0.29 5.53
C GLY A 380 -16.67 1.15 6.14
N LEU A 381 -16.81 1.17 7.47
CA LEU A 381 -17.78 2.02 8.18
C LEU A 381 -17.10 3.28 8.77
N SER A 382 -17.82 4.40 8.84
CA SER A 382 -17.30 5.64 9.43
C SER A 382 -17.58 5.76 10.92
N GLU A 383 -16.69 6.43 11.66
CA GLU A 383 -16.77 6.65 13.11
C GLU A 383 -18.14 7.17 13.56
N LYS A 384 -18.69 8.15 12.80
CA LYS A 384 -20.01 8.77 13.02
C LYS A 384 -21.17 7.75 13.04
N ARG A 385 -21.02 6.57 12.42
CA ARG A 385 -22.01 5.47 12.47
C ARG A 385 -21.70 4.42 13.55
N ILE A 386 -20.46 4.31 14.02
CA ILE A 386 -20.03 3.37 15.09
C ILE A 386 -20.36 3.94 16.48
N ILE A 387 -20.01 5.21 16.74
CA ILE A 387 -20.18 5.88 18.04
C ILE A 387 -21.61 5.77 18.60
N PRO A 388 -22.70 5.98 17.83
CA PRO A 388 -24.06 5.86 18.36
C PRO A 388 -24.40 4.47 18.90
N VAL A 389 -23.85 3.39 18.31
CA VAL A 389 -24.09 2.00 18.74
C VAL A 389 -23.24 1.66 19.96
N VAL A 390 -21.98 2.08 19.98
CA VAL A 390 -21.11 2.01 21.18
C VAL A 390 -21.77 2.73 22.36
N ASN A 391 -22.30 3.94 22.15
CA ASN A 391 -23.00 4.71 23.17
C ASN A 391 -24.39 4.16 23.53
N LYS A 392 -25.04 3.36 22.67
CA LYS A 392 -26.25 2.59 23.00
C LYS A 392 -25.91 1.49 24.00
N LEU A 393 -24.84 0.73 23.76
CA LEU A 393 -24.43 -0.41 24.58
C LEU A 393 -23.81 0.02 25.92
N ASN A 394 -22.97 1.06 25.93
CA ASN A 394 -22.33 1.59 27.14
C ASN A 394 -23.29 2.19 28.19
N LYS A 395 -24.60 2.32 27.88
CA LYS A 395 -25.65 2.66 28.86
C LYS A 395 -26.01 1.52 29.80
N TYR A 396 -25.75 0.28 29.40
CA TYR A 396 -26.01 -0.93 30.19
C TYR A 396 -24.78 -1.39 31.00
N VAL A 397 -23.70 -0.60 30.98
CA VAL A 397 -22.47 -0.86 31.72
C VAL A 397 -22.35 0.17 32.84
N GLU A 398 -22.51 -0.26 34.08
CA GLU A 398 -22.49 0.63 35.26
C GLU A 398 -21.06 1.16 35.49
N ASP A 399 -20.09 0.26 35.59
CA ASP A 399 -18.67 0.58 35.77
C ASP A 399 -18.10 1.33 34.54
N PRO A 400 -17.62 2.59 34.70
CA PRO A 400 -17.00 3.34 33.62
C PRO A 400 -15.74 2.67 33.04
N ASP A 401 -14.95 1.97 33.87
CA ASP A 401 -13.70 1.35 33.44
C ASP A 401 -13.93 0.02 32.69
N ARG A 402 -15.17 -0.53 32.65
CA ARG A 402 -15.54 -1.74 31.89
C ARG A 402 -16.16 -1.46 30.51
N LYS A 403 -16.21 -0.20 30.06
CA LYS A 403 -16.93 0.22 28.85
C LYS A 403 -16.18 -0.14 27.56
N ILE A 404 -16.94 -0.41 26.50
CA ILE A 404 -16.35 -0.65 25.17
C ILE A 404 -16.01 0.70 24.52
N CYS A 405 -14.85 0.82 23.88
CA CYS A 405 -14.42 2.07 23.25
C CYS A 405 -13.77 1.83 21.88
N ILE A 406 -13.80 2.85 21.02
CA ILE A 406 -12.98 2.88 19.81
C ILE A 406 -11.54 3.09 20.28
N SER A 407 -10.74 2.03 20.21
CA SER A 407 -9.38 1.97 20.74
C SER A 407 -8.32 2.24 19.68
N LEU A 408 -8.56 1.80 18.45
CA LEU A 408 -7.63 1.97 17.33
C LEU A 408 -8.35 2.67 16.17
N ILE A 409 -7.79 3.78 15.72
CA ILE A 409 -8.17 4.52 14.52
C ILE A 409 -7.03 4.28 13.52
N ASN A 410 -7.12 3.18 12.78
CA ASN A 410 -6.08 2.74 11.83
C ASN A 410 -6.20 3.45 10.45
N GLY A 411 -7.31 4.15 10.21
CA GLY A 411 -7.59 4.90 8.98
C GLY A 411 -9.04 5.41 8.96
N ARG A 412 -9.38 6.30 8.01
CA ARG A 412 -10.68 7.05 7.95
C ARG A 412 -11.94 6.17 8.11
N ARG A 413 -11.86 4.91 7.66
CA ARG A 413 -12.92 3.88 7.73
C ARG A 413 -12.38 2.53 8.24
N MET A 414 -11.34 2.54 9.09
CA MET A 414 -10.69 1.34 9.63
C MET A 414 -10.50 1.50 11.14
N PHE A 415 -11.37 0.86 11.93
CA PHE A 415 -11.45 1.01 13.37
C PHE A 415 -11.32 -0.33 14.09
N VAL A 416 -10.93 -0.30 15.37
CA VAL A 416 -11.06 -1.44 16.29
C VAL A 416 -11.71 -0.97 17.58
N VAL A 417 -12.76 -1.68 17.99
CA VAL A 417 -13.47 -1.48 19.26
C VAL A 417 -13.05 -2.58 20.23
N THR A 418 -12.75 -2.23 21.47
CA THR A 418 -12.28 -3.21 22.47
C THR A 418 -13.20 -3.27 23.68
N GLY A 419 -13.08 -4.34 24.46
CA GLY A 419 -13.75 -4.50 25.73
C GLY A 419 -14.17 -5.94 25.97
N ASP A 420 -15.31 -6.11 26.65
CA ASP A 420 -15.87 -7.42 26.95
C ASP A 420 -16.38 -8.14 25.67
N PRO A 421 -15.97 -9.40 25.39
CA PRO A 421 -16.38 -10.13 24.20
C PRO A 421 -17.90 -10.22 24.00
N LYS A 422 -18.70 -10.27 25.09
CA LYS A 422 -20.17 -10.31 24.99
C LYS A 422 -20.74 -8.97 24.51
N LEU A 423 -20.17 -7.86 24.97
CA LEU A 423 -20.57 -6.51 24.52
C LEU A 423 -20.11 -6.22 23.08
N LEU A 424 -18.94 -6.74 22.68
CA LEU A 424 -18.46 -6.63 21.30
C LEU A 424 -19.28 -7.50 20.33
N TYR A 425 -19.74 -8.68 20.76
CA TYR A 425 -20.67 -9.46 19.94
C TYR A 425 -22.03 -8.77 19.80
N ALA A 426 -22.57 -8.20 20.87
CA ALA A 426 -23.77 -7.36 20.80
C ALA A 426 -23.60 -6.15 19.85
N LEU A 427 -22.40 -5.53 19.83
CA LEU A 427 -22.05 -4.49 18.86
C LEU A 427 -22.05 -5.02 17.42
N LYS A 428 -21.43 -6.19 17.17
CA LYS A 428 -21.46 -6.85 15.86
C LYS A 428 -22.90 -7.11 15.38
N MET A 429 -23.80 -7.56 16.25
CA MET A 429 -25.21 -7.80 15.90
C MET A 429 -25.97 -6.49 15.60
N ASN A 430 -25.83 -5.47 16.45
CA ASN A 430 -26.45 -4.15 16.24
C ASN A 430 -25.93 -3.46 14.95
N LEU A 431 -24.71 -3.78 14.51
CA LEU A 431 -24.17 -3.31 13.24
C LEU A 431 -24.63 -4.17 12.04
N LYS A 432 -24.81 -5.49 12.18
CA LYS A 432 -25.42 -6.35 11.14
C LYS A 432 -26.79 -5.82 10.70
N GLU A 433 -27.61 -5.27 11.59
CA GLU A 433 -28.92 -4.65 11.26
C GLU A 433 -28.82 -3.59 10.13
N ILE A 434 -27.80 -2.73 10.19
CA ILE A 434 -27.57 -1.63 9.24
C ILE A 434 -26.64 -2.01 8.08
N GLN A 435 -26.10 -3.23 8.06
CA GLN A 435 -25.18 -3.71 7.03
C GLN A 435 -25.94 -4.07 5.75
N ALA A 436 -25.36 -3.75 4.59
CA ALA A 436 -25.85 -4.25 3.31
C ALA A 436 -25.68 -5.77 3.21
N ASN A 437 -26.66 -6.47 2.63
CA ASN A 437 -26.47 -7.86 2.24
C ASN A 437 -25.47 -7.91 1.05
N PRO A 438 -24.36 -8.67 1.11
CA PRO A 438 -23.37 -8.73 0.04
C PRO A 438 -23.92 -9.14 -1.34
N ASN A 439 -25.06 -9.84 -1.37
CA ASN A 439 -25.70 -10.32 -2.59
C ASN A 439 -26.82 -9.39 -3.11
N GLU A 440 -27.07 -8.25 -2.44
CA GLU A 440 -28.17 -7.33 -2.76
C GLU A 440 -27.67 -6.11 -3.54
N SER A 441 -28.06 -5.99 -4.82
CA SER A 441 -27.70 -4.83 -5.64
C SER A 441 -28.49 -3.59 -5.26
N GLN A 442 -27.81 -2.61 -4.68
CA GLN A 442 -28.39 -1.32 -4.30
C GLN A 442 -28.26 -0.25 -5.41
N ALA A 443 -27.83 -0.61 -6.62
CA ALA A 443 -27.47 0.33 -7.68
C ALA A 443 -28.65 1.22 -8.16
N ARG A 444 -29.89 0.73 -8.09
CA ARG A 444 -31.13 1.48 -8.40
C ARG A 444 -31.80 2.11 -7.16
N ILE A 445 -31.12 2.13 -6.01
CA ILE A 445 -31.55 2.82 -4.80
C ILE A 445 -30.77 4.15 -4.70
N PRO A 446 -31.42 5.32 -4.49
CA PRO A 446 -30.73 6.59 -4.26
C PRO A 446 -29.72 6.50 -3.11
N TYR A 447 -28.51 7.03 -3.29
CA TYR A 447 -27.36 6.78 -2.43
C TYR A 447 -27.63 6.97 -0.92
N SER A 448 -28.28 8.07 -0.52
CA SER A 448 -28.61 8.36 0.88
C SER A 448 -29.52 7.32 1.55
N ARG A 449 -30.29 6.58 0.76
CA ARG A 449 -31.26 5.56 1.19
C ARG A 449 -30.64 4.15 1.29
N ARG A 450 -29.38 3.98 0.88
CA ARG A 450 -28.67 2.69 0.89
C ARG A 450 -28.18 2.27 2.29
N LYS A 451 -28.13 0.96 2.52
CA LYS A 451 -27.35 0.37 3.61
C LYS A 451 -25.85 0.43 3.27
N PRO A 452 -24.96 0.84 4.20
CA PRO A 452 -23.52 0.78 3.98
C PRO A 452 -23.00 -0.66 3.88
N SER A 453 -22.11 -0.89 2.90
CA SER A 453 -21.27 -2.09 2.82
C SER A 453 -20.01 -1.90 3.67
N PHE A 454 -19.77 -2.81 4.60
CA PHE A 454 -18.59 -2.85 5.47
C PHE A 454 -18.35 -4.29 5.96
N THR A 455 -17.19 -4.55 6.56
CA THR A 455 -16.85 -5.84 7.17
C THR A 455 -16.54 -5.68 8.66
N MET A 456 -16.77 -6.75 9.41
CA MET A 456 -16.43 -6.87 10.83
C MET A 456 -15.71 -8.20 11.04
N LYS A 457 -14.69 -8.22 11.90
CA LYS A 457 -13.98 -9.44 12.27
C LYS A 457 -13.35 -9.30 13.66
N PHE A 458 -13.43 -10.34 14.48
CA PHE A 458 -12.67 -10.39 15.73
C PHE A 458 -11.18 -10.61 15.46
N LEU A 459 -10.34 -9.92 16.23
CA LEU A 459 -8.90 -10.10 16.17
C LEU A 459 -8.49 -11.17 17.18
N SER A 460 -7.56 -12.06 16.81
CA SER A 460 -6.94 -13.00 17.77
C SER A 460 -6.06 -12.19 18.74
N ALA A 461 -6.68 -11.73 19.81
CA ALA A 461 -6.11 -10.92 20.87
C ALA A 461 -6.79 -11.28 22.19
N THR A 462 -5.98 -11.43 23.23
CA THR A 462 -6.36 -12.00 24.53
C THR A 462 -6.43 -10.96 25.66
N ILE A 463 -6.08 -9.70 25.40
CA ILE A 463 -6.25 -8.56 26.31
C ILE A 463 -6.91 -7.37 25.57
N PRO A 464 -7.83 -6.63 26.20
CA PRO A 464 -8.42 -5.42 25.63
C PRO A 464 -7.43 -4.26 25.74
N ALA A 465 -6.38 -4.28 24.92
CA ALA A 465 -5.39 -3.20 24.83
C ALA A 465 -6.07 -1.87 24.47
N HIS A 466 -5.51 -0.75 24.93
CA HIS A 466 -6.06 0.60 24.75
C HIS A 466 -7.49 0.76 25.32
N ASN A 467 -7.73 0.21 26.51
CA ASN A 467 -9.02 0.28 27.22
C ASN A 467 -8.81 0.46 28.73
N MET A 468 -9.69 1.22 29.38
CA MET A 468 -9.69 1.43 30.83
C MET A 468 -9.80 0.14 31.66
N ILE A 469 -10.25 -0.98 31.07
CA ILE A 469 -10.21 -2.32 31.68
C ILE A 469 -8.80 -2.67 32.19
N LEU A 470 -7.74 -2.23 31.50
CA LEU A 470 -6.35 -2.51 31.85
C LEU A 470 -5.71 -1.46 32.80
N LYS A 471 -6.50 -0.55 33.37
CA LYS A 471 -6.05 0.46 34.34
C LYS A 471 -5.25 -0.15 35.50
N THR A 472 -5.78 -1.19 36.14
CA THR A 472 -5.09 -1.90 37.23
C THR A 472 -3.80 -2.58 36.76
N ALA A 473 -3.71 -2.97 35.48
CA ALA A 473 -2.48 -3.55 34.94
C ALA A 473 -1.37 -2.51 34.85
N VAL A 474 -1.69 -1.25 34.51
CA VAL A 474 -0.72 -0.13 34.51
C VAL A 474 -0.03 -0.02 35.87
N ASP A 475 -0.79 0.00 36.96
CA ASP A 475 -0.24 0.15 38.31
C ASP A 475 0.68 -1.03 38.70
N LEU A 476 0.31 -2.26 38.32
CA LEU A 476 1.14 -3.46 38.53
C LEU A 476 2.44 -3.42 37.71
N ILE A 477 2.36 -3.09 36.42
CA ILE A 477 3.52 -3.00 35.53
C ILE A 477 4.51 -1.94 36.03
N LEU A 478 4.01 -0.80 36.51
CA LEU A 478 4.85 0.25 37.08
C LEU A 478 5.51 -0.19 38.40
N ALA A 479 4.84 -0.98 39.23
CA ALA A 479 5.46 -1.56 40.42
C ALA A 479 6.60 -2.54 40.06
N ASP A 480 6.36 -3.45 39.10
CA ASP A 480 7.37 -4.39 38.62
C ASP A 480 8.59 -3.65 38.03
N VAL A 481 8.34 -2.71 37.11
CA VAL A 481 9.38 -1.91 36.43
C VAL A 481 10.25 -1.15 37.42
N ASN A 482 9.65 -0.53 38.45
CA ASN A 482 10.39 0.15 39.51
C ASN A 482 11.26 -0.83 40.31
N SER A 483 10.75 -2.02 40.65
CA SER A 483 11.53 -3.04 41.37
C SER A 483 12.71 -3.57 40.55
N MET A 484 12.54 -3.69 39.22
CA MET A 484 13.57 -4.11 38.27
C MET A 484 14.50 -2.97 37.81
N ASN A 485 14.28 -1.73 38.25
CA ASN A 485 15.02 -0.52 37.86
C ASN A 485 15.05 -0.26 36.33
N ILE A 486 13.99 -0.67 35.62
CA ILE A 486 13.89 -0.50 34.16
C ILE A 486 13.54 0.96 33.86
N THR A 487 14.35 1.61 33.03
CA THR A 487 14.27 3.06 32.75
C THR A 487 14.55 3.37 31.28
N PHE A 488 13.76 4.30 30.72
CA PHE A 488 13.95 4.91 29.41
C PHE A 488 13.94 6.44 29.55
N PRO A 489 15.07 7.06 29.92
CA PRO A 489 15.12 8.50 30.14
C PRO A 489 14.79 9.31 28.88
N THR A 490 13.86 10.26 28.96
CA THR A 490 13.40 11.11 27.85
C THR A 490 14.57 11.81 27.14
N ARG A 491 15.60 12.21 27.91
CA ARG A 491 16.85 12.84 27.43
C ARG A 491 17.73 11.94 26.54
N ASN A 492 17.54 10.62 26.53
CA ASN A 492 18.35 9.69 25.73
C ASN A 492 17.84 9.56 24.28
N LEU A 493 16.62 10.04 23.97
CA LEU A 493 16.07 10.00 22.62
C LEU A 493 16.88 10.88 21.66
N ALA A 494 17.54 10.30 20.66
CA ALA A 494 18.20 11.06 19.60
C ALA A 494 17.17 11.68 18.64
N ILE A 495 16.34 10.85 18.02
CA ILE A 495 15.26 11.26 17.10
C ILE A 495 13.91 11.36 17.80
N SER A 496 12.98 12.12 17.21
CA SER A 496 11.60 12.28 17.69
C SER A 496 10.84 10.95 17.72
N ILE A 497 10.03 10.74 18.77
CA ILE A 497 9.13 9.58 18.87
C ILE A 497 7.68 10.08 18.90
N TYR A 498 6.92 9.83 17.85
CA TYR A 498 5.54 10.31 17.77
C TYR A 498 4.61 9.42 18.60
N ARG A 499 3.85 10.05 19.51
CA ARG A 499 2.89 9.40 20.40
C ARG A 499 1.72 8.79 19.62
N ASN A 500 1.23 7.66 20.11
CA ASN A 500 0.13 6.93 19.48
C ASN A 500 -1.24 7.61 19.68
N ASP A 501 -1.45 8.36 20.77
CA ASP A 501 -2.75 8.95 21.11
C ASP A 501 -3.02 10.31 20.45
N ASN A 502 -1.98 11.05 20.07
CA ASN A 502 -2.12 12.41 19.54
C ASN A 502 -1.09 12.85 18.48
N GLY A 503 -0.06 12.04 18.18
CA GLY A 503 0.98 12.36 17.20
C GLY A 503 2.04 13.38 17.65
N MET A 504 2.02 13.88 18.88
CA MET A 504 3.08 14.76 19.40
C MET A 504 4.40 13.99 19.61
N ASP A 505 5.56 14.65 19.50
CA ASP A 505 6.83 14.07 19.94
C ASP A 505 6.80 13.83 21.46
N MET A 506 7.22 12.65 21.90
CA MET A 506 7.43 12.33 23.32
C MET A 506 8.34 13.34 24.02
N LYS A 507 9.32 13.95 23.34
CA LYS A 507 10.19 14.99 23.92
C LYS A 507 9.43 16.25 24.35
N GLU A 508 8.36 16.61 23.63
CA GLU A 508 7.54 17.79 23.90
C GLU A 508 6.32 17.47 24.77
N GLY A 509 5.73 16.28 24.53
CA GLY A 509 4.53 15.81 25.24
C GLY A 509 4.80 15.20 26.62
N ASN A 510 6.00 14.68 26.89
CA ASN A 510 6.33 14.11 28.20
C ASN A 510 6.99 15.15 29.11
N LYS A 511 6.39 15.40 30.28
CA LYS A 511 6.96 16.26 31.33
C LYS A 511 7.83 15.49 32.33
N ALA A 512 7.88 14.16 32.25
CA ALA A 512 8.70 13.33 33.11
C ALA A 512 10.09 13.05 32.50
N ASP A 513 11.09 12.88 33.38
CA ASP A 513 12.45 12.50 33.01
C ASP A 513 12.56 11.11 32.35
N ASP A 514 11.53 10.26 32.50
CA ASP A 514 11.45 8.91 31.96
C ASP A 514 10.15 8.67 31.18
N LEU A 515 10.20 7.78 30.18
CA LEU A 515 9.14 7.46 29.25
C LEU A 515 8.24 6.29 29.70
N ILE A 516 8.66 5.50 30.70
CA ILE A 516 7.98 4.26 31.13
C ILE A 516 6.47 4.45 31.37
N GLU A 517 6.05 5.44 32.17
CA GLU A 517 4.63 5.66 32.49
C GLU A 517 3.83 6.02 31.23
N SER A 518 4.43 6.82 30.35
CA SER A 518 3.87 7.24 29.07
C SER A 518 3.72 6.06 28.09
N LEU A 519 4.68 5.13 28.07
CA LEU A 519 4.65 3.92 27.24
C LEU A 519 3.56 2.94 27.72
N VAL A 520 3.56 2.60 29.00
CA VAL A 520 2.58 1.66 29.58
C VAL A 520 1.15 2.19 29.40
N LYS A 521 0.92 3.50 29.65
CA LYS A 521 -0.41 4.10 29.43
C LYS A 521 -0.83 4.11 27.95
N GLN A 522 0.09 4.38 27.02
CA GLN A 522 -0.20 4.35 25.57
C GLN A 522 -0.52 2.96 25.01
N ILE A 523 -0.13 1.88 25.69
CA ILE A 523 -0.41 0.50 25.27
C ILE A 523 -1.63 -0.06 26.01
N CYS A 524 -1.74 0.18 27.31
CA CYS A 524 -2.81 -0.40 28.12
C CYS A 524 -4.15 0.36 28.01
N ILE A 525 -4.16 1.69 28.09
CA ILE A 525 -5.41 2.46 28.35
C ILE A 525 -5.72 3.60 27.37
N LEU A 526 -4.73 4.23 26.74
CA LEU A 526 -4.96 5.34 25.80
C LEU A 526 -5.17 4.82 24.37
N PRO A 527 -6.04 5.46 23.55
CA PRO A 527 -6.29 5.03 22.17
C PRO A 527 -5.11 5.27 21.24
N VAL A 528 -5.15 4.67 20.05
CA VAL A 528 -4.21 4.91 18.95
C VAL A 528 -4.91 5.67 17.83
N ASP A 529 -4.54 6.93 17.61
CA ASP A 529 -4.83 7.69 16.40
C ASP A 529 -3.66 7.50 15.42
N TRP A 530 -3.70 6.41 14.65
CA TRP A 530 -2.58 6.02 13.78
C TRP A 530 -2.39 7.00 12.62
N ILE A 531 -3.47 7.70 12.21
CA ILE A 531 -3.41 8.74 11.18
C ILE A 531 -2.57 9.91 11.67
N ARG A 532 -2.80 10.40 12.90
CA ARG A 532 -1.97 11.47 13.49
C ARG A 532 -0.57 10.98 13.84
N ALA A 533 -0.43 9.79 14.43
CA ALA A 533 0.87 9.25 14.83
C ALA A 533 1.85 9.04 13.65
N THR A 534 1.33 8.83 12.44
CA THR A 534 2.14 8.67 11.22
C THR A 534 2.15 9.90 10.29
N TYR A 535 1.51 11.01 10.68
CA TYR A 535 1.53 12.25 9.91
C TYR A 535 2.80 13.07 10.20
N VAL A 536 3.75 13.04 9.26
CA VAL A 536 4.92 13.93 9.25
C VAL A 536 4.92 14.73 7.94
N PRO A 537 4.97 16.08 7.98
CA PRO A 537 5.06 16.89 6.77
C PRO A 537 6.24 16.53 5.88
N GLU A 538 6.03 16.59 4.56
CA GLU A 538 7.02 16.31 3.50
C GLU A 538 7.68 14.91 3.53
N LEU A 539 7.17 13.98 4.33
CA LEU A 539 7.66 12.61 4.40
C LEU A 539 7.59 11.92 3.02
N THR A 540 8.70 11.29 2.62
CA THR A 540 8.79 10.57 1.32
C THR A 540 8.77 9.05 1.48
N HIS A 541 9.25 8.53 2.60
CA HIS A 541 9.44 7.09 2.82
C HIS A 541 9.10 6.68 4.25
N ILE A 542 8.56 5.47 4.41
CA ILE A 542 8.39 4.78 5.69
C ILE A 542 8.99 3.39 5.59
N LEU A 543 9.85 3.02 6.55
CA LEU A 543 10.38 1.66 6.67
C LEU A 543 9.62 0.93 7.79
N ASP A 544 8.89 -0.12 7.43
CA ASP A 544 8.17 -0.98 8.37
C ASP A 544 9.06 -2.15 8.79
N PHE A 545 9.54 -2.12 10.04
CA PHE A 545 10.30 -3.21 10.66
C PHE A 545 9.39 -4.22 11.40
N GLY A 546 8.07 -4.01 11.36
CA GLY A 546 7.06 -4.86 11.98
C GLY A 546 6.88 -6.23 11.31
N PRO A 547 6.31 -7.20 12.03
CA PRO A 547 5.87 -8.47 11.47
C PRO A 547 4.52 -8.34 10.74
N GLY A 548 4.16 -9.39 10.00
CA GLY A 548 2.92 -9.53 9.23
C GLY A 548 3.00 -9.05 7.78
N GLY A 549 4.14 -8.48 7.36
CA GLY A 549 4.43 -8.04 5.99
C GLY A 549 3.29 -7.28 5.30
N VAL A 550 2.69 -7.88 4.27
CA VAL A 550 1.59 -7.27 3.49
C VAL A 550 0.29 -7.07 4.28
N SER A 551 0.14 -7.77 5.41
CA SER A 551 -0.93 -7.62 6.40
C SER A 551 -0.49 -6.81 7.63
N GLY A 552 0.77 -6.37 7.66
CA GLY A 552 1.37 -5.56 8.72
C GLY A 552 0.95 -4.09 8.67
N VAL A 553 1.51 -3.28 9.56
CA VAL A 553 1.05 -1.90 9.81
C VAL A 553 1.25 -0.98 8.61
N GLY A 554 2.26 -1.23 7.77
CA GLY A 554 2.46 -0.55 6.50
C GLY A 554 1.24 -0.60 5.57
N SER A 555 0.42 -1.65 5.63
CA SER A 555 -0.80 -1.77 4.82
C SER A 555 -1.93 -0.80 5.21
N PHE A 556 -1.97 -0.37 6.48
CA PHE A 556 -2.91 0.65 6.95
C PHE A 556 -2.44 2.06 6.57
N ILE A 557 -1.12 2.27 6.58
CA ILE A 557 -0.48 3.52 6.19
C ILE A 557 -0.64 3.75 4.69
N ASP A 558 -0.44 2.73 3.85
CA ASP A 558 -0.57 2.79 2.38
C ASP A 558 -1.90 3.41 1.94
N LYS A 559 -3.01 2.94 2.54
CA LYS A 559 -4.37 3.43 2.27
C LYS A 559 -4.69 4.79 2.88
N SER A 560 -4.00 5.17 3.95
CA SER A 560 -4.23 6.44 4.66
C SER A 560 -3.48 7.60 3.99
N ASN A 561 -2.25 7.32 3.55
CA ASN A 561 -1.32 8.23 2.90
C ASN A 561 -1.31 8.13 1.35
N GLU A 562 -2.21 7.35 0.75
CA GLU A 562 -2.35 7.29 -0.71
C GLU A 562 -2.54 8.71 -1.27
N GLY A 563 -1.73 9.10 -2.26
CA GLY A 563 -1.74 10.44 -2.85
C GLY A 563 -0.91 11.52 -2.16
N THR A 564 -0.31 11.22 -1.00
CA THR A 564 0.60 12.16 -0.30
C THR A 564 2.04 12.15 -0.85
N GLY A 565 2.42 11.11 -1.59
CA GLY A 565 3.80 10.89 -2.07
C GLY A 565 4.64 9.95 -1.20
N VAL A 566 4.16 9.54 -0.03
CA VAL A 566 4.85 8.58 0.85
C VAL A 566 4.92 7.20 0.19
N GLN A 567 6.11 6.59 0.14
CA GLN A 567 6.33 5.19 -0.23
C GLN A 567 6.65 4.35 1.02
N ILE A 568 5.87 3.29 1.26
CA ILE A 568 6.19 2.28 2.28
C ILE A 568 7.13 1.21 1.73
N ILE A 569 8.17 0.89 2.52
CA ILE A 569 9.10 -0.22 2.32
C ILE A 569 8.99 -1.16 3.54
N LEU A 570 8.49 -2.37 3.32
CA LEU A 570 8.48 -3.45 4.31
C LEU A 570 9.91 -3.96 4.50
N ALA A 571 10.59 -3.52 5.56
CA ALA A 571 12.00 -3.83 5.84
C ALA A 571 12.19 -5.25 6.41
N SER A 572 11.14 -5.83 6.97
CA SER A 572 11.06 -7.27 7.33
C SER A 572 10.93 -8.16 6.08
N THR A 573 10.04 -7.80 5.15
CA THR A 573 9.56 -8.68 4.07
C THR A 573 10.45 -8.66 2.81
N ILE A 574 10.80 -9.85 2.30
CA ILE A 574 11.58 -10.02 1.05
C ILE A 574 10.72 -9.81 -0.21
N LYS A 575 9.46 -10.28 -0.21
CA LYS A 575 8.54 -10.24 -1.37
C LYS A 575 7.10 -9.90 -0.96
N SER A 576 6.48 -8.97 -1.68
CA SER A 576 5.10 -8.52 -1.47
C SER A 576 4.18 -9.03 -2.57
N SER A 577 2.93 -9.35 -2.22
CA SER A 577 1.82 -9.55 -3.16
C SER A 577 1.10 -8.24 -3.53
N ASN A 578 1.25 -7.18 -2.73
CA ASN A 578 0.74 -5.84 -3.02
C ASN A 578 1.82 -5.01 -3.73
N ALA A 579 1.56 -4.57 -4.97
CA ALA A 579 2.51 -3.81 -5.77
C ALA A 579 2.84 -2.40 -5.21
N ASN A 580 1.97 -1.82 -4.37
CA ASN A 580 2.25 -0.56 -3.67
C ASN A 580 3.36 -0.75 -2.62
N LEU A 581 3.23 -1.80 -1.80
CA LEU A 581 4.14 -2.10 -0.69
C LEU A 581 5.46 -2.67 -1.24
N LYS A 582 6.52 -1.88 -1.14
CA LYS A 582 7.87 -2.28 -1.59
C LYS A 582 8.55 -3.10 -0.50
N CYS A 583 9.57 -3.86 -0.87
CA CYS A 583 10.22 -4.83 0.03
C CYS A 583 11.64 -4.44 0.43
N LYS A 584 12.15 -5.14 1.44
CA LYS A 584 13.47 -5.04 2.08
C LYS A 584 14.61 -4.62 1.15
N MET A 585 14.69 -5.19 -0.06
CA MET A 585 15.71 -4.84 -1.07
C MET A 585 15.80 -3.34 -1.42
N PHE A 586 14.69 -2.61 -1.42
CA PHE A 586 14.66 -1.18 -1.81
C PHE A 586 15.32 -0.28 -0.76
N ALA A 587 15.29 -0.69 0.52
CA ALA A 587 16.04 -0.03 1.58
C ALA A 587 17.57 -0.14 1.42
N TYR A 588 18.04 -1.02 0.52
CA TYR A 588 19.47 -1.19 0.17
C TYR A 588 19.77 -0.85 -1.30
N THR A 589 18.95 -0.03 -1.97
CA THR A 589 19.24 0.48 -3.32
C THR A 589 20.30 1.59 -3.26
N THR A 590 21.22 1.66 -4.24
CA THR A 590 22.27 2.70 -4.30
C THR A 590 22.03 3.78 -5.35
N GLU A 591 21.07 3.58 -6.26
CA GLU A 591 20.78 4.45 -7.39
C GLU A 591 19.45 5.18 -7.15
N LEU A 592 19.43 6.52 -7.14
CA LEU A 592 18.21 7.29 -6.84
C LEU A 592 17.06 7.04 -7.82
N LYS A 593 17.38 6.71 -9.08
CA LYS A 593 16.42 6.31 -10.14
C LYS A 593 15.72 4.96 -9.88
N ASP A 594 16.33 4.08 -9.08
CA ASP A 594 15.84 2.74 -8.77
C ASP A 594 15.13 2.70 -7.40
N LEU A 595 15.07 3.85 -6.71
CA LEU A 595 14.30 4.05 -5.48
C LEU A 595 12.85 4.45 -5.84
N PRO A 596 11.84 3.68 -5.42
CA PRO A 596 10.44 3.98 -5.72
C PRO A 596 9.92 5.13 -4.84
N TYR A 597 9.07 5.99 -5.42
CA TYR A 597 8.37 7.07 -4.72
C TYR A 597 6.85 6.90 -4.88
N GLY A 598 6.07 7.35 -3.90
CA GLY A 598 4.64 7.49 -4.05
C GLY A 598 4.30 8.68 -4.95
N ILE A 599 3.15 8.63 -5.64
CA ILE A 599 2.66 9.77 -6.41
C ILE A 599 2.02 10.77 -5.43
N ASN A 600 2.60 11.97 -5.31
CA ASN A 600 1.92 13.09 -4.64
C ASN A 600 0.95 13.74 -5.64
N TRP A 601 -0.35 13.58 -5.41
CA TRP A 601 -1.37 14.00 -6.37
C TRP A 601 -1.40 15.53 -6.58
N ALA A 602 -1.18 16.30 -5.52
CA ALA A 602 -1.15 17.77 -5.57
C ALA A 602 0.11 18.34 -6.27
N LYS A 603 1.21 17.58 -6.39
CA LYS A 603 2.42 17.98 -7.13
C LYS A 603 2.37 17.54 -8.60
N GLU A 604 1.79 16.37 -8.86
CA GLU A 604 1.69 15.76 -10.20
C GLU A 604 0.54 16.34 -11.03
N PHE A 605 -0.69 16.34 -10.51
CA PHE A 605 -1.91 16.59 -11.30
C PHE A 605 -2.46 18.02 -11.22
N THR A 606 -2.04 18.82 -10.23
CA THR A 606 -2.52 20.21 -10.10
C THR A 606 -2.20 21.03 -11.36
N PRO A 607 -3.19 21.74 -11.92
CA PRO A 607 -3.02 22.57 -13.10
C PRO A 607 -1.90 23.59 -12.96
N LYS A 608 -1.16 23.79 -14.05
CA LYS A 608 -0.09 24.79 -14.15
C LYS A 608 -0.50 25.86 -15.15
N LEU A 609 0.19 27.01 -15.14
CA LEU A 609 0.03 28.02 -16.18
C LEU A 609 1.26 28.01 -17.08
N ILE A 610 1.04 27.84 -18.38
CA ILE A 610 2.08 27.89 -19.42
C ILE A 610 1.81 29.08 -20.35
N ARG A 611 2.82 29.46 -21.14
CA ARG A 611 2.64 30.37 -22.28
C ARG A 611 2.91 29.64 -23.58
N ASN A 612 2.04 29.84 -24.57
CA ASN A 612 2.28 29.35 -25.92
C ASN A 612 3.26 30.28 -26.68
N ALA A 613 3.56 29.94 -27.94
CA ALA A 613 4.48 30.72 -28.77
C ALA A 613 4.01 32.17 -29.03
N ASP A 614 2.70 32.40 -29.05
CA ASP A 614 2.08 33.73 -29.23
C ASP A 614 2.05 34.55 -27.92
N GLY A 615 2.49 33.96 -26.80
CA GLY A 615 2.51 34.57 -25.47
C GLY A 615 1.22 34.41 -24.67
N ASN A 616 0.18 33.79 -25.24
CA ASN A 616 -1.10 33.51 -24.58
C ASN A 616 -0.90 32.60 -23.37
N ILE A 617 -1.60 32.88 -22.27
CA ILE A 617 -1.57 32.04 -21.07
C ILE A 617 -2.58 30.90 -21.25
N LEU A 618 -2.13 29.66 -21.10
CA LEU A 618 -2.96 28.46 -21.16
C LEU A 618 -2.86 27.69 -19.84
N MET A 619 -3.93 26.97 -19.50
CA MET A 619 -3.94 26.06 -18.35
C MET A 619 -3.41 24.68 -18.78
N ASP A 620 -2.36 24.22 -18.12
CA ASP A 620 -1.64 22.98 -18.39
C ASP A 620 -2.15 21.87 -17.47
N THR A 621 -2.89 20.92 -18.07
CA THR A 621 -3.46 19.73 -17.42
C THR A 621 -3.23 18.51 -18.32
N ARG A 622 -3.53 17.29 -17.85
CA ARG A 622 -3.45 16.11 -18.73
C ARG A 622 -4.45 16.16 -19.90
N TYR A 623 -5.60 16.82 -19.73
CA TYR A 623 -6.57 16.99 -20.81
C TYR A 623 -6.14 18.05 -21.84
N THR A 624 -5.56 19.17 -21.41
CA THR A 624 -5.05 20.17 -22.37
C THR A 624 -3.82 19.68 -23.12
N ARG A 625 -2.98 18.83 -22.50
CA ARG A 625 -1.91 18.11 -23.20
C ARG A 625 -2.41 17.05 -24.18
N LEU A 626 -3.55 16.42 -23.91
CA LEU A 626 -4.15 15.39 -24.78
C LEU A 626 -4.85 16.01 -26.00
N THR A 627 -5.52 17.16 -25.83
CA THR A 627 -6.40 17.74 -26.86
C THR A 627 -5.90 19.06 -27.46
N GLY A 628 -4.97 19.77 -26.80
CA GLY A 628 -4.54 21.12 -27.21
C GLY A 628 -5.48 22.25 -26.78
N HIS A 629 -6.74 21.94 -26.45
CA HIS A 629 -7.77 22.89 -26.06
C HIS A 629 -7.80 23.17 -24.54
N PRO A 630 -8.48 24.24 -24.07
CA PRO A 630 -8.68 24.50 -22.64
C PRO A 630 -9.43 23.34 -21.94
N PRO A 631 -9.30 23.17 -20.61
CA PRO A 631 -9.79 21.99 -19.90
C PRO A 631 -11.29 22.06 -19.57
N LEU A 632 -12.10 22.53 -20.52
CA LEU A 632 -13.56 22.58 -20.45
C LEU A 632 -14.14 21.81 -21.64
N LEU A 633 -14.93 20.77 -21.37
CA LEU A 633 -15.61 19.94 -22.36
C LEU A 633 -17.12 20.24 -22.32
N VAL A 634 -17.72 20.60 -23.45
CA VAL A 634 -19.19 20.64 -23.56
C VAL A 634 -19.71 19.23 -23.83
N GLY A 635 -20.40 18.68 -22.84
CA GLY A 635 -20.89 17.31 -22.86
C GLY A 635 -22.01 17.08 -23.88
N GLY A 636 -22.03 15.88 -24.44
CA GLY A 636 -22.98 15.41 -25.45
C GLY A 636 -24.39 15.36 -24.90
N MET A 637 -25.24 16.26 -25.37
CA MET A 637 -26.64 16.40 -24.95
C MET A 637 -27.56 16.27 -26.17
N THR A 638 -28.31 15.18 -26.27
CA THR A 638 -29.24 14.89 -27.38
C THR A 638 -30.11 16.06 -27.87
N PRO A 639 -30.74 16.89 -27.01
CA PRO A 639 -31.55 18.02 -27.48
C PRO A 639 -30.76 19.29 -27.85
N THR A 640 -29.43 19.31 -27.67
CA THR A 640 -28.63 20.55 -27.75
C THR A 640 -27.39 20.42 -28.64
N THR A 641 -26.53 19.40 -28.43
CA THR A 641 -25.29 19.20 -29.20
C THR A 641 -25.42 18.19 -30.33
N SER A 642 -26.65 17.80 -30.69
CA SER A 642 -26.96 17.15 -31.97
C SER A 642 -27.04 18.16 -33.14
N ASN A 643 -26.98 19.46 -32.84
CA ASN A 643 -27.07 20.54 -33.82
C ASN A 643 -25.68 21.01 -34.30
N PRO A 644 -25.41 21.04 -35.63
CA PRO A 644 -24.09 21.39 -36.16
C PRO A 644 -23.73 22.87 -35.97
N GLU A 645 -24.69 23.80 -35.92
CA GLU A 645 -24.39 25.24 -35.75
C GLU A 645 -23.87 25.55 -34.35
N PHE A 646 -24.52 24.96 -33.33
CA PHE A 646 -24.09 25.11 -31.94
C PHE A 646 -22.75 24.40 -31.66
N VAL A 647 -22.55 23.21 -32.23
CA VAL A 647 -21.26 22.49 -32.17
C VAL A 647 -20.15 23.33 -32.78
N SER A 648 -20.31 23.81 -34.02
CA SER A 648 -19.33 24.69 -34.66
C SER A 648 -19.10 25.99 -33.89
N ALA A 649 -20.12 26.58 -33.28
CA ALA A 649 -19.94 27.78 -32.46
C ALA A 649 -19.03 27.55 -31.24
N ILE A 650 -19.08 26.36 -30.62
CA ILE A 650 -18.21 26.00 -29.48
C ILE A 650 -16.78 25.72 -29.95
N VAL A 651 -16.59 24.98 -31.04
CA VAL A 651 -15.26 24.75 -31.64
C VAL A 651 -14.63 26.07 -32.07
N ASN A 652 -15.41 26.98 -32.68
CA ASN A 652 -14.96 28.31 -33.08
C ASN A 652 -14.65 29.25 -31.90
N ALA A 653 -15.11 28.91 -30.69
CA ALA A 653 -14.71 29.55 -29.44
C ALA A 653 -13.45 28.91 -28.79
N GLY A 654 -12.90 27.87 -29.42
CA GLY A 654 -11.67 27.18 -29.00
C GLY A 654 -11.87 26.03 -28.00
N TYR A 655 -13.10 25.55 -27.80
CA TYR A 655 -13.43 24.52 -26.80
C TYR A 655 -13.91 23.20 -27.43
N ASN A 656 -13.69 22.11 -26.70
CA ASN A 656 -14.14 20.78 -27.10
C ASN A 656 -15.65 20.60 -26.85
N VAL A 657 -16.30 19.89 -27.77
CA VAL A 657 -17.74 19.59 -27.71
C VAL A 657 -18.03 18.23 -28.32
N GLU A 658 -18.92 17.46 -27.70
CA GLU A 658 -19.34 16.16 -28.22
C GLU A 658 -20.63 16.27 -29.05
N ILE A 659 -20.59 15.77 -30.29
CA ILE A 659 -21.77 15.65 -31.14
C ILE A 659 -22.69 14.56 -30.57
N ALA A 660 -23.92 14.92 -30.20
CA ALA A 660 -24.85 13.98 -29.57
C ALA A 660 -25.58 13.10 -30.60
N CYS A 661 -24.97 11.95 -30.93
CA CYS A 661 -25.50 10.98 -31.89
C CYS A 661 -26.92 10.46 -31.58
N GLY A 662 -27.42 10.60 -30.34
CA GLY A 662 -28.79 10.22 -29.98
C GLY A 662 -29.91 10.96 -30.74
N GLY A 663 -29.59 12.10 -31.38
CA GLY A 663 -30.52 12.80 -32.30
C GLY A 663 -30.31 12.45 -33.78
N LEU A 664 -29.26 11.69 -34.11
CA LEU A 664 -28.77 11.46 -35.47
C LEU A 664 -29.08 10.01 -35.88
N TYR A 665 -30.37 9.77 -36.15
CA TYR A 665 -31.01 8.46 -36.23
C TYR A 665 -30.57 7.54 -37.40
N SER A 666 -29.69 8.00 -38.30
CA SER A 666 -29.11 7.15 -39.36
C SER A 666 -27.69 7.61 -39.73
N PRO A 667 -26.86 6.74 -40.34
CA PRO A 667 -25.50 7.09 -40.74
C PRO A 667 -25.42 8.30 -41.68
N GLU A 668 -26.39 8.48 -42.57
CA GLU A 668 -26.45 9.58 -43.53
C GLU A 668 -26.75 10.92 -42.84
N VAL A 669 -27.56 10.89 -41.77
CA VAL A 669 -27.86 12.07 -40.94
C VAL A 669 -26.65 12.46 -40.09
N LEU A 670 -25.92 11.47 -39.56
CA LEU A 670 -24.66 11.68 -38.85
C LEU A 670 -23.58 12.25 -39.80
N GLU A 671 -23.38 11.64 -40.98
CA GLU A 671 -22.42 12.13 -41.98
C GLU A 671 -22.72 13.57 -42.41
N LYS A 672 -23.99 13.89 -42.68
CA LYS A 672 -24.42 15.26 -43.01
C LYS A 672 -24.14 16.25 -41.87
N CYS A 673 -24.39 15.87 -40.62
CA CYS A 673 -24.10 16.71 -39.46
C CYS A 673 -22.59 16.97 -39.33
N ILE A 674 -21.76 15.94 -39.48
CA ILE A 674 -20.29 16.03 -39.43
C ILE A 674 -19.76 16.91 -40.58
N GLN A 675 -20.32 16.78 -41.79
CA GLN A 675 -19.97 17.65 -42.92
C GLN A 675 -20.34 19.12 -42.64
N GLU A 676 -21.56 19.40 -42.16
CA GLU A 676 -21.98 20.76 -41.82
C GLU A 676 -21.12 21.40 -40.72
N VAL A 677 -20.63 20.61 -39.76
CA VAL A 677 -19.65 21.11 -38.76
C VAL A 677 -18.33 21.45 -39.43
N SER A 678 -17.78 20.54 -40.25
CA SER A 678 -16.50 20.73 -40.95
C SER A 678 -16.50 21.95 -41.89
N GLU A 679 -17.63 22.25 -42.55
CA GLU A 679 -17.76 23.44 -43.39
C GLU A 679 -17.73 24.76 -42.59
N LYS A 680 -18.07 24.73 -41.30
CA LYS A 680 -18.26 25.92 -40.42
C LYS A 680 -17.09 26.22 -39.46
N ILE A 681 -16.08 25.35 -39.36
CA ILE A 681 -14.91 25.53 -38.47
C ILE A 681 -13.64 26.00 -39.24
N PRO A 682 -12.63 26.63 -38.57
CA PRO A 682 -11.37 27.04 -39.20
C PRO A 682 -10.59 25.85 -39.75
N GLU A 683 -9.77 26.09 -40.77
CA GLU A 683 -9.01 25.02 -41.42
C GLU A 683 -7.86 24.47 -40.55
N MET A 684 -7.34 25.25 -39.58
CA MET A 684 -6.37 24.75 -38.60
C MET A 684 -6.98 23.68 -37.66
N GLU A 685 -8.26 23.80 -37.30
CA GLU A 685 -9.00 22.78 -36.54
C GLU A 685 -9.26 21.48 -37.35
N LYS A 686 -9.01 21.50 -38.67
CA LYS A 686 -9.21 20.35 -39.57
C LYS A 686 -7.93 19.53 -39.78
N VAL A 687 -6.75 20.03 -39.41
CA VAL A 687 -5.48 19.40 -39.80
C VAL A 687 -4.96 18.42 -38.75
N PHE A 688 -5.22 17.14 -39.01
CA PHE A 688 -4.26 16.02 -39.03
C PHE A 688 -4.78 14.70 -38.43
N PHE A 689 -4.41 13.61 -39.11
CA PHE A 689 -4.57 12.21 -38.70
C PHE A 689 -5.95 11.81 -38.16
N VAL A 690 -6.97 11.95 -39.01
CA VAL A 690 -7.70 10.81 -39.61
C VAL A 690 -8.62 11.32 -40.71
N ILE A 691 -8.88 10.49 -41.73
CA ILE A 691 -9.62 10.89 -42.93
C ILE A 691 -10.88 10.02 -43.07
N TYR A 692 -11.96 10.39 -42.38
CA TYR A 692 -13.29 10.13 -42.92
C TYR A 692 -13.69 11.32 -43.80
N ARG A 693 -13.51 11.18 -45.12
CA ARG A 693 -13.85 12.20 -46.14
C ARG A 693 -13.28 13.62 -45.82
N ASN A 694 -12.04 13.67 -45.31
CA ASN A 694 -11.31 14.87 -44.87
C ASN A 694 -11.84 15.55 -43.60
N ILE A 695 -12.48 14.80 -42.69
CA ILE A 695 -12.97 15.32 -41.41
C ILE A 695 -12.33 14.52 -40.25
N ARG A 696 -11.76 15.25 -39.29
CA ARG A 696 -11.06 14.73 -38.11
C ARG A 696 -12.05 14.50 -36.97
N ILE A 697 -11.94 13.36 -36.29
CA ILE A 697 -12.66 13.04 -35.06
C ILE A 697 -11.60 12.87 -33.97
N GLU A 698 -11.55 13.78 -32.99
CA GLU A 698 -10.51 13.77 -31.95
C GLU A 698 -10.69 12.69 -30.88
N GLY A 699 -11.92 12.22 -30.70
CA GLY A 699 -12.22 11.15 -29.76
C GLY A 699 -13.64 10.61 -29.94
N ILE A 700 -13.90 9.42 -29.38
CA ILE A 700 -15.22 8.78 -29.39
C ILE A 700 -15.63 8.49 -27.94
N THR A 701 -16.70 9.13 -27.47
CA THR A 701 -17.23 8.89 -26.12
C THR A 701 -18.37 7.88 -26.13
N ILE A 702 -18.25 6.85 -25.31
CA ILE A 702 -19.29 5.83 -25.10
C ILE A 702 -20.05 6.19 -23.82
N ALA A 703 -21.34 6.50 -24.00
CA ALA A 703 -22.28 6.92 -22.97
C ALA A 703 -23.34 5.83 -22.68
N ALA A 704 -24.16 6.05 -21.66
CA ALA A 704 -25.21 5.11 -21.19
C ALA A 704 -24.71 3.72 -20.72
N GLY A 705 -23.40 3.54 -20.56
CA GLY A 705 -22.79 2.36 -19.95
C GLY A 705 -21.32 2.20 -20.34
N VAL A 706 -20.53 1.58 -19.47
CA VAL A 706 -19.15 1.17 -19.79
C VAL A 706 -19.20 -0.26 -20.36
N PRO A 707 -18.74 -0.50 -21.61
CA PRO A 707 -18.79 -1.82 -22.24
C PRO A 707 -18.02 -2.91 -21.48
N SER A 708 -18.23 -4.18 -21.84
CA SER A 708 -17.39 -5.26 -21.35
C SER A 708 -15.97 -5.18 -21.94
N LEU A 709 -14.99 -5.72 -21.22
CA LEU A 709 -13.60 -5.79 -21.69
C LEU A 709 -13.49 -6.55 -23.03
N ASP A 710 -14.29 -7.59 -23.23
CA ASP A 710 -14.30 -8.37 -24.46
C ASP A 710 -14.88 -7.59 -25.65
N TYR A 711 -15.95 -6.82 -25.45
CA TYR A 711 -16.43 -5.89 -26.48
C TYR A 711 -15.35 -4.85 -26.84
N CYS A 712 -14.58 -4.38 -25.87
CA CYS A 712 -13.44 -3.49 -26.11
C CYS A 712 -12.32 -4.19 -26.91
N ARG A 713 -11.99 -5.45 -26.61
CA ARG A 713 -11.01 -6.26 -27.37
C ARG A 713 -11.41 -6.43 -28.83
N GLU A 714 -12.70 -6.56 -29.13
CA GLU A 714 -13.21 -6.69 -30.50
C GLU A 714 -13.27 -5.36 -31.28
N ASN A 715 -13.26 -4.21 -30.61
CA ASN A 715 -13.63 -2.93 -31.27
C ASN A 715 -12.64 -1.78 -31.08
N LEU A 716 -11.96 -1.65 -29.94
CA LEU A 716 -10.96 -0.58 -29.75
C LEU A 716 -9.76 -0.68 -30.72
N PRO A 717 -9.27 -1.86 -31.14
CA PRO A 717 -8.26 -1.96 -32.19
C PRO A 717 -8.68 -1.29 -33.52
N LYS A 718 -9.98 -1.28 -33.84
CA LYS A 718 -10.52 -0.61 -35.04
C LYS A 718 -10.48 0.91 -34.89
N PHE A 719 -10.61 1.44 -33.67
CA PHE A 719 -10.47 2.86 -33.40
C PHE A 719 -8.98 3.29 -33.46
N ILE A 720 -8.06 2.43 -33.03
CA ILE A 720 -6.60 2.65 -33.17
C ILE A 720 -6.17 2.59 -34.65
N GLU A 721 -6.68 1.63 -35.43
CA GLU A 721 -6.48 1.56 -36.89
C GLU A 721 -7.09 2.78 -37.60
N ALA A 722 -8.29 3.19 -37.18
CA ALA A 722 -8.92 4.45 -37.58
C ALA A 722 -8.37 5.68 -36.81
N GLY A 723 -7.16 5.58 -36.24
CA GLY A 723 -6.33 6.66 -35.68
C GLY A 723 -6.97 7.57 -34.62
N ILE A 724 -8.05 7.15 -33.96
CA ILE A 724 -8.78 7.94 -32.96
C ILE A 724 -7.87 8.21 -31.74
N PRO A 725 -7.54 9.48 -31.43
CA PRO A 725 -6.59 9.81 -30.35
C PRO A 725 -6.99 9.33 -28.95
N TYR A 726 -8.28 9.39 -28.61
CA TYR A 726 -8.78 8.94 -27.30
C TYR A 726 -10.20 8.38 -27.33
N VAL A 727 -10.55 7.59 -26.32
CA VAL A 727 -11.91 7.07 -26.09
C VAL A 727 -12.46 7.62 -24.77
N GLY A 728 -13.63 8.25 -24.83
CA GLY A 728 -14.36 8.74 -23.68
C GLY A 728 -15.25 7.65 -23.06
N PHE A 729 -15.39 7.66 -21.74
CA PHE A 729 -16.36 6.83 -21.01
C PHE A 729 -17.09 7.65 -19.95
N LYS A 730 -18.40 7.43 -19.83
CA LYS A 730 -19.25 8.00 -18.78
C LYS A 730 -19.67 6.92 -17.76
N PRO A 731 -18.81 6.57 -16.78
CA PRO A 731 -19.17 5.62 -15.74
C PRO A 731 -20.19 6.23 -14.78
N GLY A 732 -21.40 5.66 -14.73
CA GLY A 732 -22.46 6.12 -13.83
C GLY A 732 -22.29 5.69 -12.36
N ASN A 733 -21.36 4.78 -12.05
CA ASN A 733 -21.10 4.29 -10.68
C ASN A 733 -19.68 3.75 -10.49
N ARG A 734 -19.33 3.48 -9.24
CA ARG A 734 -18.02 2.95 -8.77
C ARG A 734 -17.51 1.77 -9.61
N ASP A 735 -18.34 0.77 -9.86
CA ASP A 735 -17.90 -0.47 -10.51
C ASP A 735 -17.75 -0.28 -12.03
N ALA A 736 -18.45 0.70 -12.61
CA ALA A 736 -18.18 1.18 -13.96
C ALA A 736 -16.83 1.93 -14.03
N ILE A 737 -16.45 2.73 -13.02
CA ILE A 737 -15.10 3.35 -12.95
C ILE A 737 -14.02 2.27 -12.88
N LEU A 738 -14.20 1.23 -12.06
CA LEU A 738 -13.26 0.11 -11.97
C LEU A 738 -13.14 -0.66 -13.31
N ARG A 739 -14.23 -0.77 -14.08
CA ARG A 739 -14.19 -1.32 -15.44
C ARG A 739 -13.45 -0.43 -16.43
N CYS A 740 -13.58 0.89 -16.34
CA CYS A 740 -12.76 1.83 -17.11
C CYS A 740 -11.26 1.65 -16.82
N ILE A 741 -10.88 1.44 -15.54
CA ILE A 741 -9.50 1.15 -15.12
C ILE A 741 -9.01 -0.19 -15.70
N GLU A 742 -9.86 -1.22 -15.72
CA GLU A 742 -9.55 -2.52 -16.31
C GLU A 742 -9.32 -2.43 -17.83
N ILE A 743 -10.19 -1.71 -18.54
CA ILE A 743 -10.07 -1.47 -19.99
C ILE A 743 -8.80 -0.66 -20.28
N ALA A 744 -8.57 0.46 -19.59
CA ALA A 744 -7.38 1.30 -19.83
C ALA A 744 -6.07 0.54 -19.63
N ARG A 745 -6.03 -0.40 -18.68
CA ARG A 745 -4.88 -1.29 -18.44
C ARG A 745 -4.65 -2.32 -19.55
N ALA A 746 -5.70 -2.70 -20.28
CA ALA A 746 -5.63 -3.66 -21.38
C ALA A 746 -5.20 -3.03 -22.72
N PHE A 747 -5.32 -1.71 -22.87
CA PHE A 747 -4.94 -0.93 -24.06
C PHE A 747 -4.02 0.25 -23.65
N PRO A 748 -2.82 -0.01 -23.11
CA PRO A 748 -1.91 1.04 -22.62
C PRO A 748 -1.46 2.04 -23.69
N GLU A 749 -1.57 1.69 -24.97
CA GLU A 749 -1.30 2.53 -26.13
C GLU A 749 -2.39 3.57 -26.44
N LEU A 750 -3.61 3.38 -25.93
CA LEU A 750 -4.76 4.26 -26.17
C LEU A 750 -5.03 5.15 -24.96
N SER A 751 -5.35 6.42 -25.19
CA SER A 751 -5.76 7.36 -24.13
C SER A 751 -7.24 7.23 -23.82
N PHE A 752 -7.60 7.28 -22.53
CA PHE A 752 -8.98 7.19 -22.06
C PHE A 752 -9.37 8.42 -21.27
N VAL A 753 -10.49 9.04 -21.66
CA VAL A 753 -11.07 10.20 -20.96
C VAL A 753 -12.25 9.70 -20.12
N ILE A 754 -12.13 9.79 -18.81
CA ILE A 754 -13.11 9.28 -17.86
C ILE A 754 -13.93 10.47 -17.34
N GLU A 755 -15.15 10.59 -17.85
CA GLU A 755 -16.08 11.69 -17.55
C GLU A 755 -16.98 11.29 -16.37
N TRP A 756 -16.53 11.59 -15.16
CA TRP A 756 -17.30 11.30 -13.95
C TRP A 756 -18.48 12.27 -13.79
N THR A 757 -19.69 11.71 -13.70
CA THR A 757 -20.93 12.47 -13.47
C THR A 757 -21.79 11.78 -12.41
N GLY A 758 -21.86 12.38 -11.22
CA GLY A 758 -22.76 11.94 -10.14
C GLY A 758 -24.24 12.28 -10.42
N GLY A 759 -25.14 11.75 -9.59
CA GLY A 759 -26.59 11.76 -9.82
C GLY A 759 -27.27 13.14 -9.89
N ARG A 760 -26.62 14.22 -9.42
CA ARG A 760 -27.14 15.61 -9.49
C ARG A 760 -27.19 16.23 -10.91
N GLY A 761 -26.92 15.45 -11.96
CA GLY A 761 -26.80 15.94 -13.33
C GLY A 761 -28.14 16.12 -14.04
N GLY A 762 -28.24 17.06 -14.97
CA GLY A 762 -29.44 17.26 -15.80
C GLY A 762 -29.54 16.24 -16.94
N GLY A 763 -30.76 15.84 -17.31
CA GLY A 763 -30.99 14.73 -18.24
C GLY A 763 -30.91 13.38 -17.54
N HIS A 764 -30.54 12.31 -18.26
CA HIS A 764 -30.31 10.99 -17.65
C HIS A 764 -29.21 11.07 -16.60
N HIS A 765 -29.47 10.55 -15.40
CA HIS A 765 -28.54 10.59 -14.27
C HIS A 765 -28.40 9.24 -13.57
N SER A 766 -27.44 9.13 -12.66
CA SER A 766 -27.29 7.94 -11.80
C SER A 766 -28.01 8.12 -10.46
N TYR A 767 -28.10 7.04 -9.70
CA TYR A 767 -28.55 7.02 -8.29
C TYR A 767 -27.41 7.33 -7.30
N GLU A 768 -26.20 7.60 -7.79
CA GLU A 768 -24.99 7.74 -6.97
C GLU A 768 -24.81 9.16 -6.42
N ASP A 769 -24.25 9.24 -5.21
CA ASP A 769 -23.61 10.46 -4.74
C ASP A 769 -22.46 10.88 -5.68
N PHE A 770 -22.21 12.18 -5.74
CA PHE A 770 -21.19 12.77 -6.60
C PHE A 770 -19.76 12.60 -6.07
N TYR A 771 -19.56 12.52 -4.76
CA TYR A 771 -18.23 12.52 -4.14
C TYR A 771 -17.72 11.10 -3.83
N VAL A 772 -18.55 10.24 -3.24
CA VAL A 772 -18.09 8.94 -2.69
C VAL A 772 -17.49 8.00 -3.75
N PRO A 773 -18.11 7.77 -4.94
CA PRO A 773 -17.55 6.82 -5.91
C PRO A 773 -16.15 7.22 -6.39
N ILE A 774 -15.88 8.52 -6.53
CA ILE A 774 -14.57 9.02 -6.94
C ILE A 774 -13.58 9.07 -5.75
N LEU A 775 -14.01 9.44 -4.53
CA LEU A 775 -13.19 9.31 -3.31
C LEU A 775 -12.73 7.86 -3.03
N GLU A 776 -13.47 6.86 -3.50
CA GLU A 776 -13.11 5.44 -3.40
C GLU A 776 -12.27 4.89 -4.56
N THR A 777 -12.13 5.60 -5.68
CA THR A 777 -11.48 5.09 -6.91
C THR A 777 -10.41 6.00 -7.52
N TYR A 778 -10.29 7.26 -7.09
CA TYR A 778 -9.35 8.25 -7.63
C TYR A 778 -7.89 7.75 -7.60
N GLY A 779 -7.47 7.06 -6.53
CA GLY A 779 -6.14 6.48 -6.43
C GLY A 779 -5.86 5.41 -7.49
N ASP A 780 -6.84 4.56 -7.83
CA ASP A 780 -6.68 3.53 -8.86
C ASP A 780 -6.77 4.09 -10.29
N LEU A 781 -7.57 5.15 -10.50
CA LEU A 781 -7.54 5.93 -11.74
C LEU A 781 -6.15 6.55 -11.95
N ARG A 782 -5.62 7.27 -10.94
CA ARG A 782 -4.30 7.94 -11.03
C ARG A 782 -3.10 6.98 -11.10
N LYS A 783 -3.29 5.67 -10.88
CA LYS A 783 -2.29 4.62 -11.15
C LYS A 783 -2.20 4.22 -12.63
N GLN A 784 -3.21 4.51 -13.47
CA GLN A 784 -3.13 4.25 -14.91
C GLN A 784 -2.66 5.53 -15.64
N SER A 785 -1.53 5.47 -16.33
CA SER A 785 -0.90 6.66 -16.93
C SER A 785 -1.67 7.21 -18.13
N ASN A 786 -2.42 6.36 -18.84
CA ASN A 786 -3.24 6.68 -20.02
C ASN A 786 -4.68 7.12 -19.67
N ILE A 787 -5.01 7.28 -18.38
CA ILE A 787 -6.28 7.85 -17.94
C ILE A 787 -6.15 9.37 -17.73
N VAL A 788 -7.10 10.10 -18.31
CA VAL A 788 -7.41 11.51 -18.05
C VAL A 788 -8.78 11.57 -17.40
N ILE A 789 -8.93 12.29 -16.28
CA ILE A 789 -10.19 12.35 -15.50
C ILE A 789 -10.83 13.73 -15.66
N ILE A 790 -12.04 13.76 -16.19
CA ILE A 790 -12.90 14.95 -16.25
C ILE A 790 -14.03 14.79 -15.23
N VAL A 791 -14.43 15.88 -14.58
CA VAL A 791 -15.60 15.89 -13.69
C VAL A 791 -16.70 16.79 -14.23
N GLY A 792 -17.92 16.26 -14.30
CA GLY A 792 -19.12 16.99 -14.67
C GLY A 792 -20.18 16.95 -13.58
N SER A 793 -21.44 17.18 -13.95
CA SER A 793 -22.61 17.17 -13.05
C SER A 793 -22.64 18.35 -12.06
N GLY A 794 -23.35 19.42 -12.44
CA GLY A 794 -23.72 20.55 -11.58
C GLY A 794 -23.08 21.91 -11.89
N PHE A 795 -21.94 21.93 -12.60
CA PHE A 795 -21.10 23.13 -12.72
C PHE A 795 -21.66 24.28 -13.58
N GLY A 796 -21.50 25.51 -13.09
CA GLY A 796 -22.00 26.74 -13.71
C GLY A 796 -21.01 27.91 -13.87
N ASP A 797 -19.94 27.97 -13.07
CA ASP A 797 -18.97 29.07 -13.06
C ASP A 797 -17.54 28.62 -12.69
N ASP A 798 -16.61 29.57 -12.64
CA ASP A 798 -15.18 29.39 -12.35
C ASP A 798 -14.86 29.27 -10.85
N VAL A 799 -15.70 29.81 -9.97
CA VAL A 799 -15.48 29.80 -8.51
C VAL A 799 -15.81 28.44 -7.91
N GLU A 800 -16.94 27.84 -8.30
CA GLU A 800 -17.33 26.50 -7.85
C GLU A 800 -16.53 25.37 -8.51
N THR A 801 -15.94 25.61 -9.69
CA THR A 801 -15.13 24.59 -10.39
C THR A 801 -13.66 24.59 -10.00
N LEU A 802 -13.10 25.74 -9.58
CA LEU A 802 -11.69 25.84 -9.22
C LEU A 802 -11.25 24.81 -8.14
N PRO A 803 -12.00 24.55 -7.05
CA PRO A 803 -11.64 23.53 -6.06
C PRO A 803 -11.53 22.11 -6.62
N PHE A 804 -12.22 21.81 -7.72
CA PHE A 804 -12.11 20.52 -8.43
C PHE A 804 -10.85 20.47 -9.31
N MET A 805 -10.51 21.59 -9.93
CA MET A 805 -9.26 21.72 -10.70
C MET A 805 -8.02 21.70 -9.79
N THR A 806 -8.01 22.39 -8.64
CA THR A 806 -6.90 22.35 -7.68
C THR A 806 -6.88 21.08 -6.83
N GLY A 807 -8.02 20.40 -6.72
CA GLY A 807 -8.20 19.20 -5.90
C GLY A 807 -8.57 19.47 -4.43
N ASP A 808 -8.69 20.73 -4.01
CA ASP A 808 -8.99 21.09 -2.61
C ASP A 808 -10.35 20.54 -2.12
N TRP A 809 -11.27 20.24 -3.04
CA TRP A 809 -12.58 19.63 -2.75
C TRP A 809 -12.51 18.35 -1.90
N SER A 810 -11.42 17.57 -1.98
CA SER A 810 -11.29 16.31 -1.23
C SER A 810 -10.82 16.52 0.22
N VAL A 811 -10.30 17.71 0.54
CA VAL A 811 -9.67 18.01 1.84
C VAL A 811 -10.70 18.10 2.97
N GLU A 812 -11.92 18.59 2.71
CA GLU A 812 -13.00 18.60 3.71
C GLU A 812 -13.49 17.18 4.07
N PHE A 813 -13.33 16.21 3.17
CA PHE A 813 -13.54 14.78 3.44
C PHE A 813 -12.34 14.11 4.14
N GLY A 814 -11.28 14.88 4.42
CA GLY A 814 -10.05 14.44 5.10
C GLY A 814 -9.04 13.71 4.20
N TYR A 815 -9.22 13.77 2.88
CA TYR A 815 -8.30 13.19 1.89
C TYR A 815 -7.23 14.22 1.45
N PRO A 816 -6.07 13.79 0.91
CA PRO A 816 -5.19 14.73 0.22
C PRO A 816 -5.86 15.28 -1.05
N PRO A 817 -5.40 16.43 -1.59
CA PRO A 817 -6.02 17.04 -2.77
C PRO A 817 -6.11 16.09 -3.97
N MET A 818 -7.26 16.10 -4.65
CA MET A 818 -7.56 15.27 -5.82
C MET A 818 -7.85 16.12 -7.08
N PRO A 819 -6.82 16.69 -7.74
CA PRO A 819 -7.02 17.50 -8.94
C PRO A 819 -7.69 16.73 -10.09
N PHE A 820 -8.72 17.31 -10.71
CA PHE A 820 -9.24 16.82 -12.00
C PHE A 820 -8.48 17.45 -13.17
N ASP A 821 -8.43 16.73 -14.30
CA ASP A 821 -7.74 17.21 -15.50
C ASP A 821 -8.59 18.19 -16.33
N GLY A 822 -9.91 18.22 -16.09
CA GLY A 822 -10.83 19.17 -16.70
C GLY A 822 -12.26 19.07 -16.16
N ILE A 823 -13.11 19.99 -16.61
CA ILE A 823 -14.53 20.09 -16.24
C ILE A 823 -15.43 19.77 -17.44
N LEU A 824 -16.47 18.96 -17.23
CA LEU A 824 -17.56 18.77 -18.18
C LEU A 824 -18.72 19.70 -17.85
N ILE A 825 -19.15 20.47 -18.85
CA ILE A 825 -20.24 21.42 -18.75
C ILE A 825 -21.43 20.89 -19.58
N GLY A 826 -22.58 20.74 -18.92
CA GLY A 826 -23.84 20.29 -19.52
C GLY A 826 -24.88 21.40 -19.57
N SER A 827 -25.93 21.28 -18.75
CA SER A 827 -27.13 22.13 -18.74
C SER A 827 -26.87 23.65 -18.77
N ARG A 828 -25.74 24.10 -18.23
CA ARG A 828 -25.27 25.49 -18.24
C ARG A 828 -25.19 26.11 -19.64
N VAL A 829 -24.85 25.34 -20.69
CA VAL A 829 -24.75 25.88 -22.06
C VAL A 829 -26.07 25.83 -22.85
N CYS A 830 -27.13 25.21 -22.32
CA CYS A 830 -28.45 25.20 -22.98
C CYS A 830 -29.11 26.59 -23.06
N VAL A 831 -28.58 27.58 -22.31
CA VAL A 831 -28.99 28.99 -22.38
C VAL A 831 -28.04 29.87 -23.19
N ALA A 832 -27.00 29.29 -23.82
CA ALA A 832 -26.13 30.03 -24.73
C ALA A 832 -26.95 30.61 -25.90
N LYS A 833 -26.58 31.79 -26.39
CA LYS A 833 -27.31 32.47 -27.47
C LYS A 833 -27.37 31.60 -28.74
N GLU A 834 -26.30 30.89 -29.01
CA GLU A 834 -26.05 30.02 -30.17
C GLU A 834 -26.75 28.65 -30.07
N ALA A 835 -27.23 28.25 -28.89
CA ALA A 835 -28.01 27.02 -28.73
C ALA A 835 -29.43 27.17 -29.29
N LEU A 836 -29.94 26.19 -30.04
CA LEU A 836 -31.29 26.23 -30.63
C LEU A 836 -32.44 25.99 -29.62
N THR A 837 -32.15 25.91 -28.32
CA THR A 837 -33.17 25.97 -27.26
C THR A 837 -34.02 27.24 -27.45
N SER A 838 -35.35 27.08 -27.51
CA SER A 838 -36.22 28.22 -27.82
C SER A 838 -36.17 29.29 -26.72
N GLU A 839 -36.35 30.56 -27.08
CA GLU A 839 -36.15 31.69 -26.16
C GLU A 839 -37.05 31.61 -24.91
N SER A 840 -38.28 31.12 -25.04
CA SER A 840 -39.16 30.85 -23.90
C SER A 840 -38.64 29.75 -22.98
N VAL A 841 -37.97 28.73 -23.50
CA VAL A 841 -37.33 27.67 -22.71
C VAL A 841 -36.01 28.16 -22.09
N LYS A 842 -35.22 28.98 -22.79
CA LYS A 842 -34.04 29.65 -22.19
C LYS A 842 -34.45 30.50 -20.98
N ASN A 843 -35.51 31.29 -21.11
CA ASN A 843 -36.06 32.08 -20.01
C ASN A 843 -36.59 31.18 -18.86
N ILE A 844 -37.20 30.02 -19.15
CA ILE A 844 -37.58 29.05 -18.11
C ILE A 844 -36.35 28.49 -17.38
N ILE A 845 -35.28 28.12 -18.10
CA ILE A 845 -34.04 27.62 -17.49
C ILE A 845 -33.40 28.71 -16.61
N VAL A 846 -33.28 29.94 -17.10
CA VAL A 846 -32.69 31.07 -16.33
C VAL A 846 -33.50 31.43 -15.09
N ASN A 847 -34.84 31.27 -15.12
CA ASN A 847 -35.70 31.49 -13.96
C ASN A 847 -35.91 30.24 -13.09
N THR A 848 -35.23 29.12 -13.38
CA THR A 848 -35.26 27.90 -12.55
C THR A 848 -34.18 28.05 -11.46
N PRO A 849 -34.52 28.17 -10.16
CA PRO A 849 -33.57 28.61 -9.14
C PRO A 849 -32.37 27.68 -8.89
N GLY A 850 -32.47 26.39 -9.23
CA GLY A 850 -31.46 25.41 -8.83
C GLY A 850 -31.48 25.14 -7.32
N VAL A 851 -30.41 24.55 -6.81
CA VAL A 851 -30.32 24.07 -5.42
C VAL A 851 -28.97 24.45 -4.83
N GLU A 852 -28.97 25.22 -3.74
CA GLU A 852 -27.74 25.59 -3.01
C GLU A 852 -27.20 24.39 -2.20
N ASP A 853 -28.00 23.88 -1.25
CA ASP A 853 -27.67 22.66 -0.51
C ASP A 853 -27.77 21.43 -1.41
N GLN A 854 -26.62 21.03 -1.95
CA GLN A 854 -26.46 19.89 -2.82
C GLN A 854 -26.98 18.58 -2.21
N SER A 855 -27.01 18.43 -0.87
CA SER A 855 -27.54 17.22 -0.22
C SER A 855 -29.06 17.05 -0.42
N LEU A 856 -29.75 18.08 -0.89
CA LEU A 856 -31.17 18.02 -1.24
C LEU A 856 -31.44 17.39 -2.62
N TRP A 857 -30.42 17.13 -3.44
CA TRP A 857 -30.65 16.67 -4.82
C TRP A 857 -31.50 15.40 -4.90
N GLU A 858 -31.24 14.40 -4.04
CA GLU A 858 -31.99 13.13 -3.99
C GLU A 858 -33.49 13.26 -3.63
N LYS A 859 -33.97 14.46 -3.28
CA LYS A 859 -35.41 14.72 -3.06
C LYS A 859 -36.15 14.96 -4.38
N SER A 860 -35.43 15.12 -5.51
CA SER A 860 -35.98 15.19 -6.87
C SER A 860 -36.73 13.92 -7.29
N PHE A 861 -36.31 12.76 -6.76
CA PHE A 861 -37.00 11.48 -6.91
C PHE A 861 -38.43 11.53 -6.36
N ASP A 862 -38.66 12.28 -5.28
CA ASP A 862 -39.98 12.34 -4.62
C ASP A 862 -40.82 13.52 -5.13
N LYS A 863 -40.22 14.71 -5.30
CA LYS A 863 -40.91 15.98 -5.58
C LYS A 863 -39.99 17.02 -6.25
N PRO A 864 -40.52 18.13 -6.78
CA PRO A 864 -39.68 19.23 -7.27
C PRO A 864 -38.77 19.83 -6.20
N VAL A 865 -37.50 20.06 -6.58
CA VAL A 865 -36.46 20.73 -5.78
C VAL A 865 -35.73 21.69 -6.72
N GLY A 866 -35.61 22.97 -6.34
CA GLY A 866 -34.98 23.98 -7.20
C GLY A 866 -35.67 24.25 -8.55
N GLY A 867 -36.90 23.73 -8.73
CA GLY A 867 -37.60 23.72 -10.02
C GLY A 867 -37.25 22.54 -10.94
N VAL A 868 -36.45 21.58 -10.47
CA VAL A 868 -36.12 20.32 -11.17
C VAL A 868 -36.79 19.13 -10.46
N VAL A 869 -37.14 18.08 -11.20
CA VAL A 869 -37.70 16.83 -10.67
C VAL A 869 -37.23 15.64 -11.51
N THR A 870 -37.11 14.46 -10.90
CA THR A 870 -36.81 13.21 -11.62
C THR A 870 -38.11 12.57 -12.11
N VAL A 871 -38.11 12.12 -13.37
CA VAL A 871 -39.11 11.22 -13.99
C VAL A 871 -38.41 9.97 -14.51
N GLU A 872 -39.16 8.90 -14.80
CA GLU A 872 -38.60 7.66 -15.34
C GLU A 872 -38.69 7.62 -16.88
N SER A 873 -37.62 7.15 -17.54
CA SER A 873 -37.60 6.94 -19.00
C SER A 873 -38.46 5.74 -19.41
N GLU A 874 -38.70 5.59 -20.72
CA GLU A 874 -39.39 4.41 -21.28
C GLU A 874 -38.65 3.07 -21.01
N PHE A 875 -37.38 3.13 -20.58
CA PHE A 875 -36.56 1.99 -20.16
C PHE A 875 -36.36 1.88 -18.63
N GLY A 876 -37.01 2.75 -17.84
CA GLY A 876 -36.91 2.76 -16.37
C GLY A 876 -35.62 3.36 -15.82
N GLU A 877 -34.96 4.24 -16.57
CA GLU A 877 -33.77 4.98 -16.12
C GLU A 877 -34.13 6.44 -15.79
N PRO A 878 -33.57 7.04 -14.72
CA PRO A 878 -34.06 8.32 -14.20
C PRO A 878 -33.56 9.53 -14.99
N ILE A 879 -34.46 10.50 -15.22
CA ILE A 879 -34.20 11.75 -15.96
C ILE A 879 -34.55 12.98 -15.11
N HIS A 880 -33.58 13.86 -14.88
CA HIS A 880 -33.80 15.19 -14.30
C HIS A 880 -34.31 16.17 -15.35
N ASN A 881 -35.57 16.58 -15.19
CA ASN A 881 -36.26 17.56 -16.04
C ASN A 881 -36.73 18.76 -15.21
N ILE A 882 -36.86 19.93 -15.84
CA ILE A 882 -37.51 21.09 -15.21
C ILE A 882 -38.98 20.75 -14.95
N ALA A 883 -39.46 21.03 -13.74
CA ALA A 883 -40.78 20.68 -13.20
C ALA A 883 -41.93 21.52 -13.79
N THR A 884 -42.01 21.57 -15.12
CA THR A 884 -43.13 22.15 -15.87
C THR A 884 -44.40 21.31 -15.66
N ARG A 885 -45.57 21.89 -15.96
CA ARG A 885 -46.87 21.19 -15.83
C ARG A 885 -46.91 19.85 -16.58
N GLY A 886 -46.25 19.73 -17.73
CA GLY A 886 -46.17 18.48 -18.49
C GLY A 886 -45.28 17.43 -17.83
N VAL A 887 -44.14 17.84 -17.27
CA VAL A 887 -43.22 16.94 -16.54
C VAL A 887 -43.84 16.49 -15.21
N MET A 888 -44.61 17.34 -14.54
CA MET A 888 -45.36 16.94 -13.34
C MET A 888 -46.46 15.92 -13.66
N PHE A 889 -47.16 16.06 -14.79
CA PHE A 889 -48.12 15.06 -15.25
C PHE A 889 -47.45 13.74 -15.69
N TRP A 890 -46.26 13.81 -16.31
CA TRP A 890 -45.44 12.61 -16.55
C TRP A 890 -45.14 11.91 -15.21
N LYS A 891 -44.65 12.61 -14.20
CA LYS A 891 -44.40 12.01 -12.87
C LYS A 891 -45.65 11.39 -12.21
N GLU A 892 -46.81 12.01 -12.39
CA GLU A 892 -48.10 11.45 -11.94
C GLU A 892 -48.41 10.13 -12.67
N MET A 893 -48.18 10.06 -13.98
CA MET A 893 -48.35 8.85 -14.79
C MET A 893 -47.33 7.75 -14.45
N ASP A 894 -46.05 8.10 -14.20
CA ASP A 894 -45.03 7.16 -13.70
C ASP A 894 -45.54 6.47 -12.42
N GLN A 895 -45.97 7.28 -11.45
CA GLN A 895 -46.36 6.81 -10.13
C GLN A 895 -47.69 6.04 -10.12
N THR A 896 -48.65 6.37 -10.99
CA THR A 896 -50.03 5.85 -10.92
C THR A 896 -50.43 4.89 -12.03
N ILE A 897 -49.79 4.94 -13.21
CA ILE A 897 -50.18 4.15 -14.40
C ILE A 897 -49.03 3.26 -14.89
N PHE A 898 -47.83 3.79 -15.07
CA PHE A 898 -46.69 3.02 -15.60
C PHE A 898 -46.07 2.09 -14.54
N SER A 899 -46.27 2.39 -13.25
CA SER A 899 -45.97 1.51 -12.12
C SER A 899 -46.82 0.23 -12.06
N ILE A 900 -47.91 0.13 -12.85
CA ILE A 900 -48.80 -1.03 -12.84
C ILE A 900 -48.17 -2.19 -13.63
N LYS A 901 -47.66 -3.18 -12.89
CA LYS A 901 -47.18 -4.46 -13.45
C LYS A 901 -48.28 -5.21 -14.19
N ASP A 902 -47.98 -5.70 -15.40
CA ASP A 902 -48.85 -6.59 -16.18
C ASP A 902 -48.57 -8.06 -15.77
N PRO A 903 -49.48 -8.75 -15.06
CA PRO A 903 -49.30 -10.13 -14.58
C PRO A 903 -49.38 -11.19 -15.70
N LYS A 904 -49.17 -10.79 -16.96
CA LYS A 904 -48.97 -11.65 -18.14
C LYS A 904 -47.64 -11.39 -18.85
N LYS A 905 -46.78 -10.52 -18.30
CA LYS A 905 -45.45 -10.17 -18.84
C LYS A 905 -44.31 -10.32 -17.83
N ASP A 906 -44.61 -10.15 -16.54
CA ASP A 906 -43.80 -10.70 -15.44
C ASP A 906 -44.00 -12.23 -15.33
#